data_AF-L7FGH8-F1
#
_entry.id   AF-L7FGH8-F1
#
_cell.length_a   1.000
_cell.length_b   1.000
_cell.length_c   1.000
_cell.angle_alpha   90.00
_cell.angle_beta   90.00
_cell.angle_gamma   90.00
#
_symmetry.space_group_name_H-M   'P 1'
#
loop_
_entity.id
_entity.type
_entity.pdbx_description
1 polymer ?
#
loop_
_entity_poly.entity_id
_entity_poly.type
_entity_poly.pdbx_seq_one_letter_code
_entity_poly.pdbx_strand_id
1 'polypeptide(L)'
;MPSSRSVDRTRTDVLLIFPPQTEARFFPYLSLPYLTGHLRRRARQVHQADLNIAVLHELLRCPTLLDDAVRAQDAGDDGTAASHWYHRAVADVFAAHIGELRAHVLHKESVGELGPHRAVRLATLALELLVRDTFLARTWQDLGRLDDAVRRAADEPPVASGVPVAVLHRLVTGLLGRHRPRVVGLSVAFFSQLAPALLIAAWVRQLAPDTRICLGGQQVMLRHDSLVRLPGVRATVDALCTTAGEEPLERWLDALDGTFPLAAVPGMTWLPRSDAGPRTGPPVTLRFRDLGPPDFTGLPFRSYLNDALELAIVSCVGCYWGRCAFCSYGNRSLPQGGYQQGTAAQIADAVEAVVRATGTRYVSVADENTNLRLILKAMRATRDRGIRVRFGVRSRLEAVLTDPAFCHDLSTAGCAMIAVGYEGTSQRLLDRLERGVRAADYQRILDNLAAAGIAVRFTVMGQVLDETPDEFEASLRFLVDNERRIDIDALELMVAEPGSRLVTGPQDYGLALDTSDRLAGNPELSYLAGRVGRPLAVRGGPTRTEALDRLIRTFRTVRPGRTNASAPSSPAPDDRRAPAVAALRPHPWVRTVPAHADDRTADRVTLADVVRERFYALPRTDVEQGADGLLTARTDRGSRLLARLADAAAGTPDPARSADPAPSARSSS
;
A
#
# COMPACT_ATOMS: atom_id res chain seq x y z
N MET A 1 -51.47 -1.48 -19.85
CA MET A 1 -51.20 -1.72 -18.41
C MET A 1 -49.72 -2.08 -18.27
N PRO A 2 -48.88 -1.26 -17.63
CA PRO A 2 -47.49 -1.61 -17.43
C PRO A 2 -47.42 -2.70 -16.36
N SER A 3 -46.84 -3.83 -16.73
CA SER A 3 -46.54 -4.97 -15.86
C SER A 3 -45.80 -4.49 -14.61
N SER A 4 -46.41 -4.70 -13.45
CA SER A 4 -45.79 -4.54 -12.14
C SER A 4 -44.72 -5.63 -11.98
N ARG A 5 -43.52 -5.39 -12.49
CA ARG A 5 -42.34 -6.13 -12.05
C ARG A 5 -42.17 -5.82 -10.56
N SER A 6 -42.48 -6.79 -9.71
CA SER A 6 -42.09 -6.71 -8.31
C SER A 6 -40.58 -6.50 -8.27
N VAL A 7 -40.15 -5.32 -7.82
CA VAL A 7 -38.72 -5.02 -7.68
C VAL A 7 -38.18 -5.99 -6.64
N ASP A 8 -37.43 -7.00 -7.09
CA ASP A 8 -36.67 -7.86 -6.21
C ASP A 8 -35.64 -7.00 -5.49
N ARG A 9 -35.98 -6.55 -4.27
CA ARG A 9 -35.15 -5.67 -3.44
C ARG A 9 -33.84 -6.32 -3.00
N THR A 10 -33.61 -7.60 -3.33
CA THR A 10 -32.36 -8.32 -3.03
C THR A 10 -31.37 -8.28 -4.18
N ARG A 11 -31.80 -7.95 -5.41
CA ARG A 11 -30.97 -8.00 -6.61
C ARG A 11 -30.20 -6.69 -6.80
N THR A 12 -28.89 -6.76 -6.70
CA THR A 12 -27.99 -5.61 -6.90
C THR A 12 -27.71 -5.42 -8.40
N ASP A 13 -27.65 -4.17 -8.89
CA ASP A 13 -27.26 -3.90 -10.27
C ASP A 13 -25.77 -4.19 -10.48
N VAL A 14 -24.92 -3.70 -9.58
CA VAL A 14 -23.47 -3.89 -9.64
C VAL A 14 -22.88 -4.28 -8.29
N LEU A 15 -22.14 -5.38 -8.28
CA LEU A 15 -21.21 -5.72 -7.21
C LEU A 15 -19.79 -5.29 -7.62
N LEU A 16 -19.27 -4.26 -6.97
CA LEU A 16 -17.91 -3.78 -7.16
C LEU A 16 -16.98 -4.45 -6.17
N ILE A 17 -15.90 -5.06 -6.65
CA ILE A 17 -14.93 -5.80 -5.84
C ILE A 17 -13.54 -5.20 -6.03
N PHE A 18 -12.86 -4.92 -4.92
CA PHE A 18 -11.42 -4.70 -4.90
C PHE A 18 -10.73 -6.03 -4.53
N PRO A 19 -10.03 -6.70 -5.47
CA PRO A 19 -9.44 -8.01 -5.24
C PRO A 19 -8.28 -7.96 -4.22
N PRO A 20 -7.98 -9.05 -3.48
CA PRO A 20 -6.68 -9.19 -2.83
C PRO A 20 -5.59 -9.45 -3.90
N GLN A 21 -4.30 -9.54 -3.61
CA GLN A 21 -3.63 -9.07 -2.41
C GLN A 21 -2.78 -7.85 -2.81
N THR A 22 -2.86 -6.78 -2.03
CA THR A 22 -2.09 -5.54 -2.21
C THR A 22 -1.82 -4.89 -0.87
N GLU A 23 -0.76 -4.08 -0.80
CA GLU A 23 -0.39 -3.25 0.35
C GLU A 23 -1.41 -2.17 0.71
N ALA A 24 -2.38 -1.88 -0.17
CA ALA A 24 -3.48 -0.95 0.08
C ALA A 24 -4.48 -1.47 1.15
N ARG A 25 -4.01 -1.57 2.39
CA ARG A 25 -4.75 -2.05 3.58
C ARG A 25 -4.90 -0.98 4.64
N PHE A 26 -4.28 0.17 4.45
CA PHE A 26 -4.32 1.32 5.38
C PHE A 26 -5.60 2.14 5.21
N PHE A 27 -6.19 2.15 4.01
CA PHE A 27 -7.43 2.88 3.72
C PHE A 27 -8.14 2.24 2.52
N PRO A 28 -9.46 2.46 2.38
CA PRO A 28 -10.20 1.95 1.24
C PRO A 28 -9.68 2.53 -0.09
N TYR A 29 -9.47 1.67 -1.09
CA TYR A 29 -9.02 2.13 -2.39
C TYR A 29 -10.11 2.94 -3.11
N LEU A 30 -9.71 4.07 -3.69
CA LEU A 30 -10.62 5.15 -4.06
C LEU A 30 -11.52 4.87 -5.27
N SER A 31 -11.19 3.85 -6.08
CA SER A 31 -12.01 3.47 -7.23
C SER A 31 -13.42 3.00 -6.85
N LEU A 32 -13.58 2.17 -5.81
CA LEU A 32 -14.91 1.67 -5.44
C LEU A 32 -15.83 2.79 -4.94
N PRO A 33 -15.38 3.69 -4.04
CA PRO A 33 -16.23 4.79 -3.55
C PRO A 33 -16.69 5.76 -4.63
N TYR A 34 -15.84 6.11 -5.61
CA TYR A 34 -16.25 7.01 -6.69
C TYR A 34 -17.25 6.36 -7.65
N LEU A 35 -16.99 5.11 -8.06
CA LEU A 35 -17.94 4.34 -8.88
C LEU A 35 -19.28 4.17 -8.15
N THR A 36 -19.23 3.82 -6.86
CA THR A 36 -20.42 3.67 -6.02
C THR A 36 -21.21 4.98 -5.92
N GLY A 37 -20.53 6.09 -5.62
CA GLY A 37 -21.18 7.40 -5.53
C GLY A 37 -21.81 7.83 -6.85
N HIS A 38 -21.12 7.62 -7.98
CA HIS A 38 -21.62 7.95 -9.32
C HIS A 38 -22.87 7.16 -9.71
N LEU A 39 -22.83 5.85 -9.49
CA LEU A 39 -23.92 4.95 -9.85
C LEU A 39 -25.14 5.11 -8.92
N ARG A 40 -24.94 5.28 -7.60
CA ARG A 40 -26.04 5.49 -6.64
C ARG A 40 -26.78 6.81 -6.89
N ARG A 41 -26.07 7.88 -7.30
CA ARG A 41 -26.71 9.15 -7.73
C ARG A 41 -27.64 8.97 -8.94
N ARG A 42 -27.50 7.88 -9.68
CA ARG A 42 -28.34 7.49 -10.82
C ARG A 42 -29.32 6.36 -10.47
N ALA A 43 -29.65 6.23 -9.18
CA ALA A 43 -30.59 5.25 -8.66
C ALA A 43 -30.22 3.78 -8.96
N ARG A 44 -28.93 3.49 -9.21
CA ARG A 44 -28.44 2.10 -9.33
C ARG A 44 -28.22 1.49 -7.96
N GLN A 45 -28.62 0.23 -7.79
CA GLN A 45 -28.31 -0.53 -6.58
C GLN A 45 -26.88 -1.06 -6.67
N VAL A 46 -26.00 -0.52 -5.82
CA VAL A 46 -24.57 -0.88 -5.83
C VAL A 46 -24.14 -1.41 -4.47
N HIS A 47 -23.48 -2.56 -4.48
CA HIS A 47 -22.72 -3.06 -3.35
C HIS A 47 -21.23 -2.99 -3.69
N GLN A 48 -20.40 -2.61 -2.71
CA GLN A 48 -18.95 -2.56 -2.84
C GLN A 48 -18.32 -3.41 -1.75
N ALA A 49 -17.32 -4.20 -2.11
CA ALA A 49 -16.61 -5.09 -1.21
C ALA A 49 -15.11 -5.01 -1.46
N ASP A 50 -14.36 -4.75 -0.40
CA ASP A 50 -12.90 -4.81 -0.43
C ASP A 50 -12.45 -6.18 0.09
N LEU A 51 -12.12 -7.08 -0.84
CA LEU A 51 -11.64 -8.41 -0.50
C LEU A 51 -10.17 -8.42 -0.09
N ASN A 52 -9.42 -7.34 -0.34
CA ASN A 52 -8.05 -7.16 0.13
C ASN A 52 -8.00 -7.08 1.67
N ILE A 53 -8.93 -6.35 2.28
CA ILE A 53 -9.05 -6.27 3.74
C ILE A 53 -9.92 -7.38 4.34
N ALA A 54 -10.92 -7.90 3.60
CA ALA A 54 -11.84 -8.89 4.14
C ALA A 54 -11.16 -10.22 4.51
N VAL A 55 -10.14 -10.65 3.75
CA VAL A 55 -9.35 -11.86 4.09
C VAL A 55 -8.66 -11.71 5.46
N LEU A 56 -8.12 -10.53 5.75
CA LEU A 56 -7.57 -10.23 7.08
C LEU A 56 -8.65 -10.24 8.16
N HIS A 57 -9.83 -9.69 7.89
CA HIS A 57 -10.92 -9.73 8.87
C HIS A 57 -11.37 -11.16 9.18
N GLU A 58 -11.40 -12.05 8.19
CA GLU A 58 -11.66 -13.48 8.41
C GLU A 58 -10.55 -14.15 9.22
N LEU A 59 -9.28 -13.85 8.95
CA LEU A 59 -8.16 -14.30 9.79
C LEU A 59 -8.32 -13.86 11.24
N LEU A 60 -8.69 -12.61 11.46
CA LEU A 60 -8.93 -12.09 12.81
C LEU A 60 -10.13 -12.78 13.46
N ARG A 61 -11.20 -13.11 12.73
CA ARG A 61 -12.36 -13.84 13.26
C ARG A 61 -12.08 -15.31 13.54
N CYS A 62 -11.22 -15.95 12.75
CA CYS A 62 -10.87 -17.36 12.86
C CYS A 62 -9.35 -17.52 12.90
N PRO A 63 -8.69 -17.29 14.06
CA PRO A 63 -7.23 -17.28 14.15
C PRO A 63 -6.59 -18.65 13.87
N THR A 64 -7.35 -19.75 13.99
CA THR A 64 -6.88 -21.09 13.64
C THR A 64 -6.50 -21.23 12.16
N LEU A 65 -7.02 -20.36 11.29
CA LEU A 65 -6.62 -20.30 9.88
C LEU A 65 -5.11 -20.07 9.72
N LEU A 66 -4.50 -19.28 10.62
CA LEU A 66 -3.05 -19.05 10.59
C LEU A 66 -2.28 -20.32 10.94
N ASP A 67 -2.71 -21.00 12.00
CA ASP A 67 -2.09 -22.25 12.45
C ASP A 67 -2.19 -23.34 11.37
N ASP A 68 -3.34 -23.46 10.71
CA ASP A 68 -3.54 -24.37 9.60
C ASP A 68 -2.60 -24.06 8.43
N ALA A 69 -2.45 -22.78 8.07
CA ALA A 69 -1.56 -22.35 7.01
C ALA A 69 -0.09 -22.62 7.33
N VAL A 70 0.38 -22.26 8.53
CA VAL A 70 1.77 -22.51 8.96
C VAL A 70 2.09 -24.01 8.95
N ARG A 71 1.18 -24.86 9.47
CA ARG A 71 1.36 -26.32 9.43
C ARG A 71 1.44 -26.87 8.01
N ALA A 72 0.59 -26.39 7.11
CA ALA A 72 0.58 -26.83 5.72
C ALA A 72 1.87 -26.41 4.98
N GLN A 73 2.39 -25.21 5.28
CA GLN A 73 3.62 -24.69 4.69
C GLN A 73 4.85 -25.46 5.20
N ASP A 74 4.98 -25.69 6.50
CA ASP A 74 6.12 -26.41 7.08
C ASP A 74 6.23 -27.87 6.59
N ALA A 75 5.11 -28.46 6.13
CA ALA A 75 5.08 -29.81 5.57
C ALA A 75 5.59 -29.89 4.11
N GLY A 76 5.67 -28.76 3.40
CA GLY A 76 6.02 -28.69 1.99
C GLY A 76 7.23 -27.81 1.65
N ASP A 77 7.89 -27.20 2.64
CA ASP A 77 8.99 -26.23 2.47
C ASP A 77 10.38 -26.89 2.63
N ASP A 78 11.36 -26.43 1.82
CA ASP A 78 12.80 -26.74 1.94
C ASP A 78 13.52 -25.74 2.88
N GLY A 79 12.74 -24.99 3.67
CA GLY A 79 13.16 -23.87 4.49
C GLY A 79 14.14 -24.24 5.61
N THR A 80 14.89 -23.24 6.09
CA THR A 80 15.79 -23.43 7.24
C THR A 80 15.00 -23.60 8.53
N ALA A 81 15.57 -24.33 9.50
CA ALA A 81 14.98 -24.50 10.83
C ALA A 81 14.67 -23.14 11.51
N ALA A 82 15.44 -22.09 11.21
CA ALA A 82 15.20 -20.73 11.69
C ALA A 82 13.94 -20.10 11.09
N SER A 83 13.67 -20.34 9.80
CA SER A 83 12.46 -19.87 9.11
C SER A 83 11.21 -20.48 9.73
N HIS A 84 11.16 -21.82 9.85
CA HIS A 84 10.03 -22.53 10.46
C HIS A 84 9.78 -22.07 11.90
N TRP A 85 10.84 -21.96 12.70
CA TRP A 85 10.71 -21.43 14.06
C TRP A 85 10.13 -20.00 14.08
N TYR A 86 10.62 -19.09 13.23
CA TYR A 86 10.17 -17.71 13.19
C TYR A 86 8.68 -17.63 12.83
N HIS A 87 8.24 -18.37 11.82
CA HIS A 87 6.85 -18.44 11.40
C HIS A 87 5.93 -18.93 12.51
N ARG A 88 6.33 -20.01 13.19
CA ARG A 88 5.61 -20.54 14.36
C ARG A 88 5.57 -19.53 15.50
N ALA A 89 6.68 -18.83 15.77
CA ALA A 89 6.76 -17.82 16.81
C ALA A 89 5.82 -16.63 16.53
N VAL A 90 5.73 -16.16 15.29
CA VAL A 90 4.76 -15.12 14.90
C VAL A 90 3.33 -15.61 15.08
N ALA A 91 3.02 -16.84 14.64
CA ALA A 91 1.67 -17.42 14.80
C ALA A 91 1.27 -17.56 16.28
N ASP A 92 2.18 -17.99 17.14
CA ASP A 92 1.95 -18.08 18.58
C ASP A 92 1.68 -16.70 19.21
N VAL A 93 2.47 -15.69 18.84
CA VAL A 93 2.29 -14.31 19.33
C VAL A 93 0.97 -13.73 18.82
N PHE A 94 0.62 -13.99 17.56
CA PHE A 94 -0.68 -13.62 17.01
C PHE A 94 -1.84 -14.25 17.79
N ALA A 95 -1.77 -15.55 18.07
CA ALA A 95 -2.80 -16.26 18.84
C ALA A 95 -2.91 -15.73 20.28
N ALA A 96 -1.77 -15.46 20.93
CA ALA A 96 -1.75 -14.93 22.30
C ALA A 96 -2.36 -13.53 22.41
N HIS A 97 -2.22 -12.69 21.38
CA HIS A 97 -2.71 -11.30 21.37
C HIS A 97 -3.95 -11.08 20.50
N ILE A 98 -4.68 -12.15 20.11
CA ILE A 98 -5.84 -12.04 19.20
C ILE A 98 -6.95 -11.12 19.73
N GLY A 99 -7.14 -11.07 21.05
CA GLY A 99 -8.11 -10.17 21.68
C GLY A 99 -7.79 -8.69 21.43
N GLU A 100 -6.53 -8.30 21.69
CA GLU A 100 -6.04 -6.94 21.45
C GLU A 100 -6.08 -6.57 19.96
N LEU A 101 -5.70 -7.52 19.09
CA LEU A 101 -5.74 -7.34 17.63
C LEU A 101 -7.16 -7.10 17.12
N ARG A 102 -8.15 -7.86 17.60
CA ARG A 102 -9.57 -7.66 17.25
C ARG A 102 -10.09 -6.31 17.73
N ALA A 103 -9.86 -5.99 19.00
CA ALA A 103 -10.28 -4.72 19.59
C ALA A 103 -9.73 -3.52 18.79
N HIS A 104 -8.45 -3.56 18.43
CA HIS A 104 -7.82 -2.47 17.71
C HIS A 104 -8.13 -2.44 16.21
N VAL A 105 -7.93 -3.55 15.50
CA VAL A 105 -8.07 -3.57 14.03
C VAL A 105 -9.54 -3.47 13.64
N LEU A 106 -10.46 -4.12 14.34
CA LEU A 106 -11.88 -4.12 13.95
C LEU A 106 -12.64 -2.95 14.56
N HIS A 107 -12.32 -2.55 15.79
CA HIS A 107 -13.12 -1.59 16.57
C HIS A 107 -12.38 -0.30 16.93
N LYS A 108 -11.07 -0.19 16.65
CA LYS A 108 -10.22 0.96 17.01
C LYS A 108 -10.25 1.29 18.51
N GLU A 109 -10.40 0.25 19.33
CA GLU A 109 -10.36 0.36 20.79
C GLU A 109 -8.90 0.42 21.29
N SER A 110 -8.74 0.83 22.55
CA SER A 110 -7.43 0.82 23.21
C SER A 110 -6.90 -0.60 23.27
N VAL A 111 -5.63 -0.72 22.92
CA VAL A 111 -4.84 -1.94 23.01
C VAL A 111 -4.28 -2.11 24.42
N GLY A 112 -3.98 -3.36 24.77
CA GLY A 112 -3.27 -3.71 26.00
C GLY A 112 -1.77 -3.50 25.83
N GLU A 113 -0.97 -4.46 26.32
CA GLU A 113 0.48 -4.37 26.36
C GLU A 113 1.12 -4.18 24.98
N LEU A 114 0.49 -4.65 23.90
CA LEU A 114 1.07 -4.64 22.56
C LEU A 114 1.22 -3.21 22.00
N GLY A 115 0.26 -2.32 22.24
CA GLY A 115 0.28 -0.99 21.62
C GLY A 115 -0.19 -1.00 20.13
N PRO A 116 -0.69 0.15 19.62
CA PRO A 116 -1.49 0.16 18.37
C PRO A 116 -0.63 -0.17 17.16
N HIS A 117 0.56 0.41 17.08
CA HIS A 117 1.52 0.18 16.01
C HIS A 117 1.95 -1.29 15.90
N ARG A 118 2.19 -1.96 17.03
CA ARG A 118 2.57 -3.38 17.03
C ARG A 118 1.37 -4.27 16.68
N ALA A 119 0.16 -3.92 17.10
CA ALA A 119 -1.07 -4.61 16.69
C ALA A 119 -1.25 -4.58 15.16
N VAL A 120 -1.14 -3.40 14.55
CA VAL A 120 -1.23 -3.24 13.09
C VAL A 120 -0.13 -4.05 12.39
N ARG A 121 1.11 -3.99 12.89
CA ARG A 121 2.24 -4.74 12.31
C ARG A 121 2.05 -6.25 12.43
N LEU A 122 1.66 -6.75 13.59
CA LEU A 122 1.41 -8.17 13.82
C LEU A 122 0.24 -8.68 12.97
N ALA A 123 -0.83 -7.90 12.80
CA ALA A 123 -1.92 -8.24 11.88
C ALA A 123 -1.44 -8.33 10.42
N THR A 124 -0.51 -7.45 10.02
CA THR A 124 0.10 -7.47 8.69
C THR A 124 0.96 -8.73 8.49
N LEU A 125 1.85 -9.03 9.44
CA LEU A 125 2.70 -10.22 9.40
C LEU A 125 1.88 -11.50 9.38
N ALA A 126 0.84 -11.59 10.22
CA ALA A 126 -0.05 -12.75 10.25
C ALA A 126 -0.77 -12.96 8.91
N LEU A 127 -1.22 -11.89 8.25
CA LEU A 127 -1.79 -11.99 6.91
C LEU A 127 -0.76 -12.44 5.88
N GLU A 128 0.46 -11.89 5.92
CA GLU A 128 1.54 -12.27 5.01
C GLU A 128 1.92 -13.74 5.17
N LEU A 129 1.98 -14.25 6.39
CA LEU A 129 2.17 -15.67 6.67
C LEU A 129 0.99 -16.51 6.18
N LEU A 130 -0.24 -16.08 6.41
CA LEU A 130 -1.44 -16.79 5.94
C LEU A 130 -1.42 -16.97 4.41
N VAL A 131 -1.03 -15.93 3.66
CA VAL A 131 -0.99 -15.97 2.20
C VAL A 131 0.31 -16.50 1.61
N ARG A 132 1.32 -16.75 2.46
CA ARG A 132 2.63 -17.26 2.04
C ARG A 132 2.47 -18.56 1.25
N ASP A 133 3.21 -18.66 0.16
CA ASP A 133 3.24 -19.81 -0.77
C ASP A 133 1.91 -20.10 -1.50
N THR A 134 0.94 -19.20 -1.38
CA THR A 134 -0.33 -19.32 -2.10
C THR A 134 -0.33 -18.51 -3.38
N PHE A 135 -1.28 -18.86 -4.24
CA PHE A 135 -1.57 -18.14 -5.48
C PHE A 135 -1.79 -16.62 -5.28
N LEU A 136 -2.26 -16.19 -4.10
CA LEU A 136 -2.57 -14.79 -3.81
C LEU A 136 -1.33 -13.91 -3.59
N ALA A 137 -0.19 -14.50 -3.22
CA ALA A 137 1.04 -13.77 -2.87
C ALA A 137 2.21 -14.10 -3.79
N ARG A 138 1.92 -14.56 -5.01
CA ARG A 138 2.94 -14.89 -6.02
C ARG A 138 3.25 -13.68 -6.92
N THR A 139 4.53 -13.43 -7.17
CA THR A 139 4.97 -12.49 -8.21
C THR A 139 4.98 -13.14 -9.58
N TRP A 140 4.55 -12.42 -10.61
CA TRP A 140 4.44 -12.94 -11.97
C TRP A 140 5.37 -12.20 -12.92
N GLN A 141 6.16 -12.96 -13.67
CA GLN A 141 7.09 -12.46 -14.68
C GLN A 141 6.58 -12.68 -16.11
N ASP A 142 5.42 -13.30 -16.28
CA ASP A 142 4.83 -13.64 -17.58
C ASP A 142 3.31 -13.75 -17.43
N LEU A 143 2.56 -13.08 -18.31
CA LEU A 143 1.10 -13.05 -18.24
C LEU A 143 0.45 -14.37 -18.70
N GLY A 144 1.09 -15.13 -19.59
CA GLY A 144 0.60 -16.42 -20.04
C GLY A 144 0.68 -17.47 -18.91
N ARG A 145 1.81 -17.54 -18.23
CA ARG A 145 1.99 -18.40 -17.04
C ARG A 145 1.05 -18.01 -15.90
N LEU A 146 0.77 -16.71 -15.74
CA LEU A 146 -0.25 -16.23 -14.81
C LEU A 146 -1.62 -16.79 -15.20
N ASP A 147 -2.04 -16.61 -16.46
CA ASP A 147 -3.34 -17.10 -16.96
C ASP A 147 -3.47 -18.63 -16.81
N ASP A 148 -2.43 -19.39 -17.17
CA ASP A 148 -2.39 -20.85 -17.01
C ASP A 148 -2.58 -21.28 -15.55
N ALA A 149 -1.91 -20.58 -14.63
CA ALA A 149 -2.01 -20.87 -13.21
C ALA A 149 -3.39 -20.50 -12.64
N VAL A 150 -3.99 -19.38 -13.09
CA VAL A 150 -5.38 -19.04 -12.75
C VAL A 150 -6.32 -20.17 -13.16
N ARG A 151 -6.21 -20.62 -14.42
CA ARG A 151 -7.11 -21.63 -14.98
C ARG A 151 -7.03 -22.94 -14.19
N ARG A 152 -5.81 -23.42 -13.90
CA ARG A 152 -5.62 -24.60 -13.04
C ARG A 152 -6.24 -24.41 -11.65
N ALA A 153 -5.97 -23.28 -10.99
CA ALA A 153 -6.52 -22.99 -9.67
C ALA A 153 -8.06 -22.86 -9.65
N ALA A 154 -8.66 -22.47 -10.77
CA ALA A 154 -10.12 -22.39 -10.91
C ALA A 154 -10.78 -23.77 -11.13
N ASP A 155 -10.06 -24.75 -11.64
CA ASP A 155 -10.56 -26.12 -11.90
C ASP A 155 -10.40 -27.04 -10.67
N GLU A 156 -9.54 -26.67 -9.73
CA GLU A 156 -9.31 -27.41 -8.49
C GLU A 156 -10.25 -26.96 -7.35
N PRO A 157 -10.56 -27.84 -6.38
CA PRO A 157 -11.21 -27.42 -5.15
C PRO A 157 -10.40 -26.30 -4.47
N PRO A 158 -11.00 -25.18 -4.04
CA PRO A 158 -10.26 -24.04 -3.49
C PRO A 158 -9.32 -24.36 -2.33
N VAL A 159 -9.62 -25.42 -1.56
CA VAL A 159 -8.77 -25.92 -0.47
C VAL A 159 -7.43 -26.47 -0.94
N ALA A 160 -7.34 -26.98 -2.18
CA ALA A 160 -6.10 -27.48 -2.76
C ALA A 160 -5.09 -26.36 -3.04
N SER A 161 -5.59 -25.14 -3.27
CA SER A 161 -4.78 -23.92 -3.45
C SER A 161 -4.45 -23.20 -2.14
N GLY A 162 -4.77 -23.81 -0.98
CA GLY A 162 -4.43 -23.31 0.34
C GLY A 162 -5.56 -22.61 1.09
N VAL A 163 -5.39 -22.51 2.41
CA VAL A 163 -6.35 -21.92 3.37
C VAL A 163 -6.88 -20.53 2.94
N PRO A 164 -6.06 -19.53 2.59
CA PRO A 164 -6.57 -18.21 2.22
C PRO A 164 -7.35 -18.20 0.91
N VAL A 165 -7.04 -19.09 -0.04
CA VAL A 165 -7.79 -19.21 -1.31
C VAL A 165 -9.19 -19.78 -1.03
N ALA A 166 -9.29 -20.76 -0.13
CA ALA A 166 -10.58 -21.26 0.34
C ALA A 166 -11.40 -20.19 1.09
N VAL A 167 -10.75 -19.35 1.92
CA VAL A 167 -11.40 -18.20 2.57
C VAL A 167 -11.93 -17.22 1.52
N LEU A 168 -11.10 -16.85 0.54
CA LEU A 168 -11.48 -15.94 -0.54
C LEU A 168 -12.67 -16.49 -1.34
N HIS A 169 -12.64 -17.77 -1.72
CA HIS A 169 -13.75 -18.40 -2.42
C HIS A 169 -15.05 -18.32 -1.60
N ARG A 170 -15.03 -18.62 -0.29
CA ARG A 170 -16.21 -18.47 0.58
C ARG A 170 -16.73 -17.04 0.62
N LEU A 171 -15.85 -16.04 0.69
CA LEU A 171 -16.23 -14.63 0.67
C LEU A 171 -16.93 -14.26 -0.65
N VAL A 172 -16.37 -14.68 -1.78
CA VAL A 172 -16.97 -14.48 -3.12
C VAL A 172 -18.34 -15.14 -3.21
N THR A 173 -18.44 -16.42 -2.85
CA THR A 173 -19.71 -17.17 -2.86
C THR A 173 -20.75 -16.50 -1.98
N GLY A 174 -20.36 -16.04 -0.79
CA GLY A 174 -21.25 -15.32 0.12
C GLY A 174 -21.75 -14.00 -0.46
N LEU A 175 -20.89 -13.24 -1.16
CA LEU A 175 -21.29 -12.00 -1.84
C LEU A 175 -22.27 -12.26 -2.99
N LEU A 176 -21.98 -13.26 -3.84
CA LEU A 176 -22.86 -13.63 -4.95
C LEU A 176 -24.23 -14.10 -4.46
N GLY A 177 -24.26 -14.97 -3.43
CA GLY A 177 -25.50 -15.48 -2.85
C GLY A 177 -26.37 -14.40 -2.22
N ARG A 178 -25.75 -13.44 -1.50
CA ARG A 178 -26.47 -12.33 -0.84
C ARG A 178 -26.98 -11.26 -1.80
N HIS A 179 -26.20 -10.91 -2.82
CA HIS A 179 -26.47 -9.72 -3.65
C HIS A 179 -27.00 -10.04 -5.05
N ARG A 180 -26.83 -11.28 -5.53
CA ARG A 180 -27.28 -11.77 -6.85
C ARG A 180 -27.06 -10.73 -7.98
N PRO A 181 -25.81 -10.25 -8.16
CA PRO A 181 -25.55 -9.08 -8.99
C PRO A 181 -25.85 -9.33 -10.47
N ARG A 182 -26.28 -8.29 -11.20
CA ARG A 182 -26.33 -8.34 -12.68
C ARG A 182 -24.94 -8.21 -13.29
N VAL A 183 -24.11 -7.38 -12.69
CA VAL A 183 -22.73 -7.11 -13.10
C VAL A 183 -21.79 -7.24 -11.89
N VAL A 184 -20.66 -7.92 -12.07
CA VAL A 184 -19.51 -7.88 -11.16
C VAL A 184 -18.41 -7.06 -11.82
N GLY A 185 -18.02 -5.96 -11.16
CA GLY A 185 -16.91 -5.12 -11.57
C GLY A 185 -15.70 -5.34 -10.69
N LEU A 186 -14.59 -5.79 -11.26
CA LEU A 186 -13.33 -6.03 -10.54
C LEU A 186 -12.37 -4.86 -10.80
N SER A 187 -12.06 -4.11 -9.74
CA SER A 187 -11.13 -2.97 -9.81
C SER A 187 -9.69 -3.42 -9.57
N VAL A 188 -8.92 -3.59 -10.63
CA VAL A 188 -7.53 -4.06 -10.62
C VAL A 188 -6.56 -2.87 -10.71
N ALA A 189 -6.20 -2.32 -9.55
CA ALA A 189 -5.31 -1.17 -9.45
C ALA A 189 -3.83 -1.55 -9.46
N PHE A 190 -3.48 -2.65 -8.80
CA PHE A 190 -2.11 -3.13 -8.61
C PHE A 190 -1.85 -4.38 -9.45
N PHE A 191 -0.61 -4.58 -9.92
CA PHE A 191 -0.27 -5.74 -10.73
C PHE A 191 -0.49 -7.06 -9.99
N SER A 192 -0.21 -7.09 -8.69
CA SER A 192 -0.45 -8.24 -7.80
C SER A 192 -1.92 -8.68 -7.75
N GLN A 193 -2.87 -7.79 -8.07
CA GLN A 193 -4.29 -8.11 -8.08
C GLN A 193 -4.75 -8.84 -9.34
N LEU A 194 -3.94 -8.90 -10.41
CA LEU A 194 -4.38 -9.50 -11.68
C LEU A 194 -4.75 -10.98 -11.51
N ALA A 195 -3.84 -11.79 -10.95
CA ALA A 195 -4.07 -13.22 -10.78
C ALA A 195 -5.34 -13.51 -9.93
N PRO A 196 -5.48 -12.95 -8.71
CA PRO A 196 -6.69 -13.13 -7.91
C PRO A 196 -7.96 -12.52 -8.54
N ALA A 197 -7.88 -11.42 -9.29
CA ALA A 197 -9.02 -10.88 -10.02
C ALA A 197 -9.52 -11.86 -11.08
N LEU A 198 -8.61 -12.47 -11.84
CA LEU A 198 -8.95 -13.47 -12.86
C LEU A 198 -9.49 -14.76 -12.23
N LEU A 199 -8.96 -15.17 -11.08
CA LEU A 199 -9.50 -16.30 -10.33
C LEU A 199 -10.93 -16.03 -9.83
N ILE A 200 -11.18 -14.84 -9.29
CA ILE A 200 -12.54 -14.41 -8.92
C ILE A 200 -13.46 -14.40 -10.14
N ALA A 201 -13.00 -13.88 -11.28
CA ALA A 201 -13.80 -13.89 -12.52
C ALA A 201 -14.15 -15.32 -12.97
N ALA A 202 -13.22 -16.27 -12.87
CA ALA A 202 -13.46 -17.68 -13.17
C ALA A 202 -14.51 -18.28 -12.23
N TRP A 203 -14.41 -18.07 -10.93
CA TRP A 203 -15.40 -18.55 -9.96
C TRP A 203 -16.77 -17.90 -10.16
N VAL A 204 -16.85 -16.59 -10.43
CA VAL A 204 -18.13 -15.92 -10.73
C VAL A 204 -18.78 -16.55 -11.95
N ARG A 205 -17.99 -16.88 -13.00
CA ARG A 205 -18.52 -17.55 -14.19
C ARG A 205 -19.08 -18.94 -13.89
N GLN A 206 -18.42 -19.71 -13.02
CA GLN A 206 -18.85 -21.05 -12.62
C GLN A 206 -20.10 -21.00 -11.70
N LEU A 207 -20.10 -20.10 -10.72
CA LEU A 207 -21.13 -20.01 -9.67
C LEU A 207 -22.38 -19.25 -10.09
N ALA A 208 -22.24 -18.28 -11.00
CA ALA A 208 -23.32 -17.39 -11.43
C ALA A 208 -23.20 -17.04 -12.92
N PRO A 209 -23.41 -18.00 -13.85
CA PRO A 209 -23.10 -17.88 -15.28
C PRO A 209 -23.82 -16.75 -16.01
N ASP A 210 -24.97 -16.30 -15.51
CA ASP A 210 -25.74 -15.17 -16.06
C ASP A 210 -25.18 -13.79 -15.67
N THR A 211 -24.31 -13.75 -14.66
CA THR A 211 -23.68 -12.51 -14.18
C THR A 211 -22.68 -12.03 -15.21
N ARG A 212 -22.75 -10.74 -15.56
CA ARG A 212 -21.76 -10.12 -16.43
C ARG A 212 -20.54 -9.71 -15.64
N ILE A 213 -19.35 -9.87 -16.22
CA ILE A 213 -18.08 -9.61 -15.55
C ILE A 213 -17.29 -8.57 -16.34
N CYS A 214 -16.86 -7.50 -15.67
CA CYS A 214 -15.87 -6.59 -16.23
C CYS A 214 -14.67 -6.41 -15.32
N LEU A 215 -13.50 -6.21 -15.94
CA LEU A 215 -12.30 -5.74 -15.25
C LEU A 215 -12.10 -4.26 -15.57
N GLY A 216 -11.73 -3.47 -14.56
CA GLY A 216 -11.31 -2.09 -14.73
C GLY A 216 -10.13 -1.75 -13.82
N GLY A 217 -9.74 -0.48 -13.78
CA GLY A 217 -8.61 -0.02 -12.98
C GLY A 217 -7.30 0.02 -13.76
N GLN A 218 -6.27 0.56 -13.11
CA GLN A 218 -5.04 0.97 -13.79
C GLN A 218 -4.36 -0.17 -14.56
N GLN A 219 -4.30 -1.39 -14.01
CA GLN A 219 -3.64 -2.49 -14.71
C GLN A 219 -4.39 -2.91 -15.96
N VAL A 220 -5.71 -2.78 -15.98
CA VAL A 220 -6.52 -3.01 -17.18
C VAL A 220 -6.25 -1.93 -18.21
N MET A 221 -6.22 -0.66 -17.79
CA MET A 221 -5.89 0.47 -18.67
C MET A 221 -4.51 0.29 -19.33
N LEU A 222 -3.49 -0.09 -18.55
CA LEU A 222 -2.13 -0.26 -19.03
C LEU A 222 -1.93 -1.50 -19.92
N ARG A 223 -2.73 -2.55 -19.74
CA ARG A 223 -2.44 -3.88 -20.28
C ARG A 223 -3.58 -4.49 -21.08
N HIS A 224 -4.63 -3.74 -21.39
CA HIS A 224 -5.81 -4.25 -22.08
C HIS A 224 -5.44 -5.06 -23.33
N ASP A 225 -4.52 -4.58 -24.16
CA ASP A 225 -4.05 -5.32 -25.35
C ASP A 225 -3.49 -6.70 -25.02
N SER A 226 -2.69 -6.82 -23.95
CA SER A 226 -2.15 -8.11 -23.51
C SER A 226 -3.23 -8.98 -22.87
N LEU A 227 -4.13 -8.39 -22.08
CA LEU A 227 -5.20 -9.12 -21.39
C LEU A 227 -6.21 -9.71 -22.38
N VAL A 228 -6.57 -9.02 -23.46
CA VAL A 228 -7.53 -9.57 -24.45
C VAL A 228 -7.01 -10.80 -25.20
N ARG A 229 -5.69 -11.04 -25.18
CA ARG A 229 -5.05 -12.21 -25.80
C ARG A 229 -5.01 -13.43 -24.87
N LEU A 230 -5.24 -13.25 -23.57
CA LEU A 230 -5.17 -14.36 -22.61
C LEU A 230 -6.40 -15.27 -22.74
N PRO A 231 -6.23 -16.60 -22.91
CA PRO A 231 -7.33 -17.54 -23.04
C PRO A 231 -8.30 -17.49 -21.86
N GLY A 232 -7.80 -17.48 -20.61
CA GLY A 232 -8.64 -17.41 -19.41
C GLY A 232 -9.45 -16.13 -19.33
N VAL A 233 -8.89 -14.99 -19.73
CA VAL A 233 -9.63 -13.72 -19.82
C VAL A 233 -10.78 -13.82 -20.82
N ARG A 234 -10.51 -14.28 -22.06
CA ARG A 234 -11.55 -14.49 -23.09
C ARG A 234 -12.61 -15.52 -22.66
N ALA A 235 -12.24 -16.47 -21.81
CA ALA A 235 -13.11 -17.52 -21.29
C ALA A 235 -13.94 -17.10 -20.06
N THR A 236 -13.65 -15.97 -19.41
CA THR A 236 -14.34 -15.62 -18.14
C THR A 236 -14.91 -14.19 -18.12
N VAL A 237 -14.21 -13.23 -18.73
CA VAL A 237 -14.54 -11.79 -18.70
C VAL A 237 -15.38 -11.39 -19.91
N ASP A 238 -16.38 -10.52 -19.71
CA ASP A 238 -17.25 -10.02 -20.79
C ASP A 238 -16.78 -8.68 -21.33
N ALA A 239 -16.08 -7.87 -20.51
CA ALA A 239 -15.61 -6.56 -20.90
C ALA A 239 -14.37 -6.09 -20.11
N LEU A 240 -13.52 -5.30 -20.76
CA LEU A 240 -12.43 -4.54 -20.13
C LEU A 240 -12.76 -3.06 -20.19
N CYS A 241 -12.80 -2.39 -19.05
CA CYS A 241 -12.90 -0.94 -18.97
C CYS A 241 -11.50 -0.33 -19.04
N THR A 242 -11.21 0.38 -20.14
CA THR A 242 -9.88 0.93 -20.44
C THR A 242 -9.77 2.42 -20.13
N THR A 243 -10.75 2.95 -19.39
CA THR A 243 -10.89 4.37 -19.03
C THR A 243 -11.40 4.49 -17.58
N ALA A 244 -11.77 5.71 -17.14
CA ALA A 244 -12.53 5.90 -15.91
C ALA A 244 -13.89 5.17 -16.02
N GLY A 245 -14.26 4.41 -14.98
CA GLY A 245 -15.34 3.43 -15.06
C GLY A 245 -16.76 3.97 -14.85
N GLU A 246 -16.90 5.23 -14.44
CA GLU A 246 -18.17 5.85 -14.06
C GLU A 246 -19.21 5.83 -15.19
N GLU A 247 -18.89 6.45 -16.32
CA GLU A 247 -19.77 6.49 -17.50
C GLU A 247 -19.87 5.13 -18.22
N PRO A 248 -18.78 4.36 -18.43
CA PRO A 248 -18.87 3.02 -19.02
C PRO A 248 -19.83 2.09 -18.27
N LEU A 249 -19.74 2.01 -16.94
CA LEU A 249 -20.61 1.15 -16.12
C LEU A 249 -22.05 1.63 -16.14
N GLU A 250 -22.27 2.94 -15.99
CA GLU A 250 -23.61 3.54 -16.09
C GLU A 250 -24.29 3.18 -17.41
N ARG A 251 -23.63 3.47 -18.53
CA ARG A 251 -24.18 3.26 -19.87
C ARG A 251 -24.34 1.78 -20.20
N TRP A 252 -23.49 0.92 -19.64
CA TRP A 252 -23.67 -0.52 -19.76
C TRP A 252 -24.93 -0.99 -19.03
N LEU A 253 -25.17 -0.53 -17.80
CA LEU A 253 -26.41 -0.85 -17.09
C LEU A 253 -27.65 -0.35 -17.83
N ASP A 254 -27.60 0.86 -18.38
CA ASP A 254 -28.67 1.40 -19.23
C ASP A 254 -28.92 0.50 -20.46
N ALA A 255 -27.85 -0.04 -21.05
CA ALA A 255 -27.94 -0.97 -22.16
C ALA A 255 -28.51 -2.34 -21.77
N LEU A 256 -28.18 -2.85 -20.58
CA LEU A 256 -28.78 -4.06 -20.03
C LEU A 256 -30.27 -3.86 -19.68
N ASP A 257 -30.72 -2.63 -19.48
CA ASP A 257 -32.13 -2.26 -19.31
C ASP A 257 -32.85 -2.03 -20.65
N GLY A 258 -32.12 -2.04 -21.78
CA GLY A 258 -32.67 -1.77 -23.11
C GLY A 258 -32.88 -0.27 -23.40
N THR A 259 -32.35 0.62 -22.55
CA THR A 259 -32.51 2.08 -22.66
C THR A 259 -31.33 2.78 -23.34
N PHE A 260 -30.26 2.03 -23.64
CA PHE A 260 -29.08 2.54 -24.32
C PHE A 260 -28.50 1.47 -25.27
N PRO A 261 -27.99 1.83 -26.48
CA PRO A 261 -27.40 0.84 -27.36
C PRO A 261 -26.07 0.30 -26.81
N LEU A 262 -25.92 -1.03 -26.69
CA LEU A 262 -24.66 -1.66 -26.27
C LEU A 262 -23.47 -1.25 -27.16
N ALA A 263 -23.73 -0.97 -28.44
CA ALA A 263 -22.73 -0.50 -29.38
C ALA A 263 -22.12 0.86 -29.01
N ALA A 264 -22.91 1.71 -28.34
CA ALA A 264 -22.57 3.09 -27.99
C ALA A 264 -21.98 3.24 -26.58
N VAL A 265 -21.88 2.16 -25.79
CA VAL A 265 -21.30 2.20 -24.43
C VAL A 265 -19.83 2.63 -24.53
N PRO A 266 -19.43 3.76 -23.92
CA PRO A 266 -18.09 4.30 -24.09
C PRO A 266 -17.04 3.56 -23.25
N GLY A 267 -15.77 3.66 -23.64
CA GLY A 267 -14.61 3.26 -22.84
C GLY A 267 -14.50 1.77 -22.48
N MET A 268 -15.35 0.93 -23.08
CA MET A 268 -15.46 -0.49 -22.81
C MET A 268 -15.01 -1.31 -24.03
N THR A 269 -14.07 -2.23 -23.83
CA THR A 269 -13.67 -3.25 -24.80
C THR A 269 -14.43 -4.54 -24.51
N TRP A 270 -15.40 -4.86 -25.37
CA TRP A 270 -16.21 -6.06 -25.29
C TRP A 270 -15.44 -7.30 -25.74
N LEU A 271 -15.57 -8.39 -24.98
CA LEU A 271 -14.96 -9.68 -25.26
C LEU A 271 -16.07 -10.71 -25.60
N PRO A 272 -16.58 -10.69 -26.85
CA PRO A 272 -17.57 -11.67 -27.26
C PRO A 272 -16.99 -13.09 -27.21
N ARG A 273 -17.87 -14.07 -26.91
CA ARG A 273 -17.49 -15.48 -26.85
C ARG A 273 -17.52 -16.18 -28.21
N SER A 274 -18.13 -15.54 -29.20
CA SER A 274 -18.04 -15.96 -30.59
C SER A 274 -16.65 -15.65 -31.15
N ASP A 275 -16.39 -16.13 -32.38
CA ASP A 275 -15.16 -15.82 -33.12
C ASP A 275 -15.03 -14.33 -33.52
N ALA A 276 -16.00 -13.49 -33.15
CA ALA A 276 -15.88 -12.06 -33.30
C ALA A 276 -14.70 -11.54 -32.45
N GLY A 277 -13.90 -10.64 -33.04
CA GLY A 277 -12.81 -9.98 -32.34
C GLY A 277 -13.30 -9.05 -31.20
N PRO A 278 -12.39 -8.60 -30.31
CA PRO A 278 -12.73 -7.60 -29.31
C PRO A 278 -13.20 -6.30 -29.99
N ARG A 279 -14.19 -5.64 -29.39
CA ARG A 279 -14.74 -4.38 -29.92
C ARG A 279 -14.74 -3.31 -28.85
N THR A 280 -14.07 -2.19 -29.11
CA THR A 280 -14.03 -1.05 -28.20
C THR A 280 -15.13 -0.04 -28.55
N GLY A 281 -15.84 0.44 -27.53
CA GLY A 281 -16.81 1.52 -27.66
C GLY A 281 -16.18 2.88 -27.94
N PRO A 282 -17.00 3.93 -28.12
CA PRO A 282 -16.50 5.29 -28.30
C PRO A 282 -15.74 5.82 -27.07
N PRO A 283 -14.99 6.92 -27.19
CA PRO A 283 -14.35 7.57 -26.04
C PRO A 283 -15.37 8.03 -24.98
N VAL A 284 -14.94 8.07 -23.72
CA VAL A 284 -15.72 8.66 -22.62
C VAL A 284 -15.91 10.16 -22.81
N THR A 285 -17.08 10.65 -22.41
CA THR A 285 -17.47 12.07 -22.46
C THR A 285 -17.65 12.70 -21.09
N LEU A 286 -17.77 11.89 -20.04
CA LEU A 286 -17.89 12.35 -18.66
C LEU A 286 -16.68 13.19 -18.27
N ARG A 287 -16.95 14.40 -17.77
CA ARG A 287 -15.90 15.28 -17.26
C ARG A 287 -15.83 15.24 -15.75
N PHE A 288 -14.67 15.62 -15.22
CA PHE A 288 -14.47 15.74 -13.78
C PHE A 288 -15.50 16.64 -13.11
N ARG A 289 -15.89 17.74 -13.76
CA ARG A 289 -16.91 18.66 -13.21
C ARG A 289 -18.30 18.02 -13.07
N ASP A 290 -18.53 16.92 -13.76
CA ASP A 290 -19.79 16.17 -13.73
C ASP A 290 -19.70 14.99 -12.73
N LEU A 291 -18.54 14.81 -12.08
CA LEU A 291 -18.28 13.86 -11.00
C LEU A 291 -18.71 14.45 -9.66
N GLY A 292 -19.42 13.65 -8.86
CA GLY A 292 -19.77 14.00 -7.48
C GLY A 292 -18.83 13.35 -6.46
N PRO A 293 -19.10 13.51 -5.15
CA PRO A 293 -18.25 12.98 -4.09
C PRO A 293 -18.19 11.44 -4.09
N PRO A 294 -17.11 10.86 -3.53
CA PRO A 294 -17.04 9.43 -3.27
C PRO A 294 -18.03 9.00 -2.19
N ASP A 295 -18.55 7.78 -2.29
CA ASP A 295 -19.42 7.17 -1.29
C ASP A 295 -18.75 5.95 -0.66
N PHE A 296 -18.31 6.10 0.60
CA PHE A 296 -17.66 5.03 1.38
C PHE A 296 -18.66 4.07 2.05
N THR A 297 -19.97 4.31 1.91
CA THR A 297 -21.00 3.51 2.59
C THR A 297 -20.97 2.06 2.12
N GLY A 298 -20.85 1.15 3.07
CA GLY A 298 -20.72 -0.29 2.83
C GLY A 298 -19.29 -0.82 2.97
N LEU A 299 -18.27 0.04 3.00
CA LEU A 299 -16.89 -0.39 3.27
C LEU A 299 -16.58 -0.34 4.77
N PRO A 300 -15.77 -1.26 5.30
CA PRO A 300 -15.39 -1.29 6.70
C PRO A 300 -14.26 -0.29 6.98
N PHE A 301 -14.40 0.98 6.60
CA PHE A 301 -13.31 1.97 6.60
C PHE A 301 -12.72 2.25 7.99
N ARG A 302 -13.45 1.97 9.08
CA ARG A 302 -12.93 2.02 10.46
C ARG A 302 -12.02 0.83 10.79
N SER A 303 -12.08 -0.25 10.03
CA SER A 303 -11.39 -1.51 10.32
C SER A 303 -10.21 -1.78 9.38
N TYR A 304 -9.70 -0.74 8.72
CA TYR A 304 -8.45 -0.80 7.94
C TYR A 304 -7.24 -0.68 8.88
N LEU A 305 -6.05 -1.02 8.39
CA LEU A 305 -4.80 -1.06 9.14
C LEU A 305 -4.18 0.33 9.38
N ASN A 306 -4.98 1.35 9.69
CA ASN A 306 -4.51 2.70 10.03
C ASN A 306 -4.60 2.98 11.54
N ASP A 307 -3.72 3.84 12.05
CA ASP A 307 -3.81 4.32 13.44
C ASP A 307 -4.94 5.36 13.60
N ALA A 308 -5.24 6.11 12.53
CA ALA A 308 -6.31 7.09 12.47
C ALA A 308 -7.09 6.95 11.16
N LEU A 309 -8.39 7.24 11.21
CA LEU A 309 -9.24 7.21 10.02
C LEU A 309 -8.81 8.31 9.03
N GLU A 310 -8.14 7.90 7.96
CA GLU A 310 -7.78 8.71 6.80
C GLU A 310 -8.57 8.22 5.58
N LEU A 311 -9.18 9.15 4.84
CA LEU A 311 -9.95 8.84 3.63
C LEU A 311 -9.51 9.74 2.48
N ALA A 312 -9.49 9.16 1.29
CA ALA A 312 -9.00 9.85 0.10
C ALA A 312 -10.12 10.52 -0.70
N ILE A 313 -9.77 11.61 -1.39
CA ILE A 313 -10.54 12.24 -2.48
C ILE A 313 -9.59 12.51 -3.64
N VAL A 314 -10.14 12.76 -4.84
CA VAL A 314 -9.39 13.36 -5.94
C VAL A 314 -9.87 14.78 -6.21
N SER A 315 -8.97 15.63 -6.69
CA SER A 315 -9.26 16.97 -7.17
C SER A 315 -9.14 17.09 -8.69
N CYS A 316 -8.52 16.10 -9.33
CA CYS A 316 -8.35 16.03 -10.77
C CYS A 316 -8.41 14.60 -11.31
N VAL A 317 -8.47 14.50 -12.64
CA VAL A 317 -8.15 13.29 -13.38
C VAL A 317 -6.95 13.59 -14.28
N GLY A 318 -5.91 12.79 -14.08
CA GLY A 318 -4.62 12.96 -14.71
C GLY A 318 -3.76 14.06 -14.08
N CYS A 319 -2.69 14.43 -14.77
CA CYS A 319 -1.65 15.30 -14.25
C CYS A 319 -1.44 16.51 -15.16
N TYR A 320 -1.58 17.73 -14.61
CA TYR A 320 -1.34 18.97 -15.36
C TYR A 320 0.09 19.08 -15.88
N TRP A 321 1.06 18.45 -15.21
CA TRP A 321 2.42 18.35 -15.71
C TRP A 321 2.53 17.33 -16.82
N GLY A 322 2.00 16.11 -16.62
CA GLY A 322 1.74 15.10 -17.64
C GLY A 322 2.93 14.58 -18.45
N ARG A 323 4.15 15.04 -18.16
CA ARG A 323 5.33 14.86 -19.02
C ARG A 323 6.41 13.96 -18.44
N CYS A 324 6.34 13.49 -17.20
CA CYS A 324 7.44 12.66 -16.67
C CYS A 324 7.65 11.38 -17.50
N ALA A 325 8.89 11.11 -17.92
CA ALA A 325 9.21 10.05 -18.87
C ALA A 325 8.79 8.64 -18.39
N PHE A 326 9.00 8.36 -17.09
CA PHE A 326 8.66 7.09 -16.45
C PHE A 326 7.17 6.94 -16.11
N CYS A 327 6.37 8.01 -16.20
CA CYS A 327 5.00 7.96 -15.71
C CYS A 327 4.10 7.15 -16.65
N SER A 328 3.46 6.12 -16.08
CA SER A 328 2.44 5.27 -16.71
C SER A 328 1.01 5.71 -16.36
N TYR A 329 0.83 6.62 -15.40
CA TYR A 329 -0.47 7.05 -14.88
C TYR A 329 -0.94 8.32 -15.60
N GLY A 330 -0.30 9.45 -15.27
CA GLY A 330 -0.38 10.73 -16.00
C GLY A 330 -1.70 11.01 -16.70
N ASN A 331 -1.65 11.26 -18.01
CA ASN A 331 -2.82 11.55 -18.83
C ASN A 331 -3.20 10.37 -19.73
N ARG A 332 -2.90 9.12 -19.34
CA ARG A 332 -3.05 7.96 -20.24
C ARG A 332 -4.49 7.51 -20.45
N SER A 333 -5.39 7.79 -19.51
CA SER A 333 -6.85 7.64 -19.66
C SER A 333 -7.49 8.75 -20.51
N LEU A 334 -6.73 9.78 -20.88
CA LEU A 334 -7.25 11.00 -21.47
C LEU A 334 -6.61 11.22 -22.85
N PRO A 335 -7.32 11.88 -23.79
CA PRO A 335 -6.68 12.41 -24.98
C PRO A 335 -5.48 13.30 -24.61
N GLN A 336 -4.49 13.40 -25.49
CA GLN A 336 -3.32 14.25 -25.27
C GLN A 336 -3.76 15.70 -24.94
N GLY A 337 -3.33 16.24 -23.79
CA GLY A 337 -3.78 17.55 -23.27
C GLY A 337 -5.07 17.52 -22.43
N GLY A 338 -5.65 16.34 -22.19
CA GLY A 338 -6.96 16.17 -21.56
C GLY A 338 -7.01 16.23 -20.04
N TYR A 339 -6.04 16.89 -19.37
CA TYR A 339 -6.09 17.10 -17.91
C TYR A 339 -7.40 17.80 -17.50
N GLN A 340 -8.05 17.31 -16.44
CA GLN A 340 -9.27 17.90 -15.92
C GLN A 340 -9.16 18.05 -14.41
N GLN A 341 -9.69 19.14 -13.87
CA GLN A 341 -9.73 19.40 -12.43
C GLN A 341 -11.08 19.95 -12.01
N GLY A 342 -11.40 19.78 -10.73
CA GLY A 342 -12.59 20.34 -10.12
C GLY A 342 -12.49 21.84 -9.89
N THR A 343 -13.65 22.43 -9.58
CA THR A 343 -13.68 23.76 -8.97
C THR A 343 -13.42 23.67 -7.48
N ALA A 344 -12.98 24.78 -6.86
CA ALA A 344 -12.80 24.83 -5.41
C ALA A 344 -14.09 24.49 -4.63
N ALA A 345 -15.26 24.87 -5.16
CA ALA A 345 -16.55 24.54 -4.57
C ALA A 345 -16.82 23.02 -4.59
N GLN A 346 -16.60 22.37 -5.74
CA GLN A 346 -16.79 20.91 -5.87
C GLN A 346 -15.86 20.10 -4.97
N ILE A 347 -14.60 20.54 -4.83
CA ILE A 347 -13.65 19.89 -3.92
C ILE A 347 -14.09 20.10 -2.47
N ALA A 348 -14.57 21.30 -2.10
CA ALA A 348 -15.13 21.55 -0.79
C ALA A 348 -16.38 20.70 -0.50
N ASP A 349 -17.26 20.51 -1.50
CA ASP A 349 -18.42 19.60 -1.40
C ASP A 349 -17.98 18.15 -1.15
N ALA A 350 -16.91 17.70 -1.83
CA ALA A 350 -16.35 16.37 -1.64
C ALA A 350 -15.77 16.17 -0.23
N VAL A 351 -14.98 17.14 0.25
CA VAL A 351 -14.46 17.13 1.62
C VAL A 351 -15.60 17.10 2.64
N GLU A 352 -16.60 17.97 2.46
CA GLU A 352 -17.77 18.03 3.33
C GLU A 352 -18.54 16.72 3.39
N ALA A 353 -18.84 16.13 2.22
CA ALA A 353 -19.56 14.87 2.14
C ALA A 353 -18.81 13.75 2.88
N VAL A 354 -17.50 13.63 2.65
CA VAL A 354 -16.67 12.59 3.29
C VAL A 354 -16.57 12.80 4.81
N VAL A 355 -16.34 14.04 5.26
CA VAL A 355 -16.25 14.36 6.69
C VAL A 355 -17.57 14.09 7.40
N ARG A 356 -18.69 14.52 6.83
CA ARG A 356 -20.02 14.32 7.44
C ARG A 356 -20.42 12.85 7.47
N ALA A 357 -20.15 12.09 6.41
CA ALA A 357 -20.54 10.68 6.32
C ALA A 357 -19.71 9.76 7.21
N THR A 358 -18.45 10.10 7.47
CA THR A 358 -17.49 9.16 8.11
C THR A 358 -16.95 9.66 9.45
N GLY A 359 -17.04 10.96 9.72
CA GLY A 359 -16.44 11.62 10.87
C GLY A 359 -14.91 11.77 10.78
N THR A 360 -14.30 11.49 9.62
CA THR A 360 -12.85 11.64 9.44
C THR A 360 -12.37 13.05 9.80
N ARG A 361 -11.16 13.13 10.34
CA ARG A 361 -10.45 14.39 10.63
C ARG A 361 -9.24 14.61 9.71
N TYR A 362 -8.98 13.65 8.82
CA TYR A 362 -7.88 13.70 7.88
C TYR A 362 -8.32 13.24 6.48
N VAL A 363 -8.07 14.08 5.48
CA VAL A 363 -8.37 13.79 4.07
C VAL A 363 -7.09 13.74 3.25
N SER A 364 -6.91 12.67 2.48
CA SER A 364 -5.81 12.54 1.51
C SER A 364 -6.27 13.01 0.14
N VAL A 365 -5.58 13.97 -0.48
CA VAL A 365 -5.80 14.32 -1.89
C VAL A 365 -4.92 13.41 -2.75
N ALA A 366 -5.53 12.39 -3.33
CA ALA A 366 -4.87 11.27 -4.02
C ALA A 366 -4.66 11.52 -5.52
N ASP A 367 -4.28 12.75 -5.88
CA ASP A 367 -3.98 13.13 -7.27
C ASP A 367 -2.59 12.62 -7.69
N GLU A 368 -2.34 12.46 -8.99
CA GLU A 368 -1.01 12.15 -9.51
C GLU A 368 -0.02 13.31 -9.29
N ASN A 369 -0.50 14.55 -9.40
CA ASN A 369 0.18 15.76 -8.95
C ASN A 369 -0.86 16.83 -8.63
N THR A 370 -0.90 17.23 -7.36
CA THR A 370 -1.94 18.13 -6.85
C THR A 370 -1.69 19.57 -7.27
N ASN A 371 -2.73 20.26 -7.74
CA ASN A 371 -2.69 21.71 -7.93
C ASN A 371 -2.85 22.41 -6.56
N LEU A 372 -1.72 22.78 -5.93
CA LEU A 372 -1.70 23.32 -4.58
C LEU A 372 -2.49 24.62 -4.42
N ARG A 373 -2.54 25.48 -5.45
CA ARG A 373 -3.32 26.73 -5.40
C ARG A 373 -4.83 26.45 -5.37
N LEU A 374 -5.27 25.46 -6.15
CA LEU A 374 -6.67 25.03 -6.17
C LEU A 374 -7.07 24.42 -4.82
N ILE A 375 -6.24 23.52 -4.26
CA ILE A 375 -6.52 22.90 -2.96
C ILE A 375 -6.55 23.93 -1.84
N LEU A 376 -5.63 24.90 -1.82
CA LEU A 376 -5.67 25.97 -0.83
C LEU A 376 -7.00 26.74 -0.90
N LYS A 377 -7.49 27.07 -2.11
CA LYS A 377 -8.79 27.73 -2.30
C LYS A 377 -9.95 26.84 -1.84
N ALA A 378 -9.92 25.55 -2.17
CA ALA A 378 -10.95 24.59 -1.76
C ALA A 378 -11.02 24.43 -0.24
N MET A 379 -9.88 24.26 0.42
CA MET A 379 -9.82 24.05 1.87
C MET A 379 -10.19 25.32 2.66
N ARG A 380 -9.92 26.52 2.11
CA ARG A 380 -10.48 27.77 2.64
C ARG A 380 -12.01 27.76 2.55
N ALA A 381 -12.57 27.42 1.39
CA ALA A 381 -14.03 27.33 1.22
C ALA A 381 -14.67 26.28 2.16
N THR A 382 -14.03 25.12 2.34
CA THR A 382 -14.44 24.11 3.35
C THR A 382 -14.47 24.70 4.75
N ARG A 383 -13.44 25.47 5.11
CA ARG A 383 -13.32 26.11 6.42
C ARG A 383 -14.40 27.17 6.65
N ASP A 384 -14.73 27.95 5.62
CA ASP A 384 -15.78 28.97 5.68
C ASP A 384 -17.16 28.35 5.92
N ARG A 385 -17.36 27.08 5.55
CA ARG A 385 -18.56 26.26 5.87
C ARG A 385 -18.54 25.64 7.28
N GLY A 386 -17.57 26.00 8.12
CA GLY A 386 -17.44 25.48 9.48
C GLY A 386 -16.78 24.10 9.58
N ILE A 387 -16.25 23.56 8.48
CA ILE A 387 -15.61 22.24 8.47
C ILE A 387 -14.11 22.41 8.69
N ARG A 388 -13.58 21.80 9.75
CA ARG A 388 -12.15 21.80 10.08
C ARG A 388 -11.60 20.40 9.90
N VAL A 389 -10.64 20.24 8.99
CA VAL A 389 -10.04 18.95 8.65
C VAL A 389 -8.57 19.17 8.32
N ARG A 390 -7.72 18.22 8.70
CA ARG A 390 -6.33 18.18 8.24
C ARG A 390 -6.26 17.47 6.89
N PHE A 391 -5.27 17.78 6.07
CA PHE A 391 -5.14 17.10 4.79
C PHE A 391 -3.70 16.85 4.36
N GLY A 392 -3.51 15.80 3.58
CA GLY A 392 -2.27 15.50 2.87
C GLY A 392 -2.46 15.68 1.36
N VAL A 393 -1.39 16.00 0.65
CA VAL A 393 -1.38 16.13 -0.81
C VAL A 393 -0.18 15.41 -1.41
N ARG A 394 -0.28 15.03 -2.68
CA ARG A 394 0.86 14.56 -3.48
C ARG A 394 1.31 15.65 -4.42
N SER A 395 2.58 16.05 -4.39
CA SER A 395 3.09 17.12 -5.26
C SER A 395 4.54 16.89 -5.68
N ARG A 396 4.98 17.56 -6.74
CA ARG A 396 6.42 17.76 -6.98
C ARG A 396 6.94 18.84 -6.02
N LEU A 397 8.26 19.06 -6.01
CA LEU A 397 8.85 20.25 -5.38
C LEU A 397 8.59 21.47 -6.28
N GLU A 398 7.34 21.93 -6.28
CA GLU A 398 6.84 23.01 -7.14
C GLU A 398 7.44 24.38 -6.75
N ALA A 399 7.69 25.23 -7.75
CA ALA A 399 8.25 26.56 -7.53
C ALA A 399 7.40 27.45 -6.59
N VAL A 400 6.08 27.23 -6.52
CA VAL A 400 5.21 27.96 -5.59
C VAL A 400 5.58 27.75 -4.12
N LEU A 401 6.19 26.60 -3.78
CA LEU A 401 6.63 26.28 -2.42
C LEU A 401 7.90 27.04 -2.01
N THR A 402 8.52 27.75 -2.95
CA THR A 402 9.63 28.66 -2.65
C THR A 402 9.15 29.93 -1.94
N ASP A 403 7.85 30.24 -1.97
CA ASP A 403 7.24 31.35 -1.25
C ASP A 403 6.84 30.95 0.19
N PRO A 404 7.49 31.50 1.23
CA PRO A 404 7.18 31.15 2.62
C PRO A 404 5.75 31.55 3.01
N ALA A 405 5.18 32.62 2.45
CA ALA A 405 3.81 33.04 2.75
C ALA A 405 2.80 32.02 2.22
N PHE A 406 3.06 31.46 1.03
CA PHE A 406 2.23 30.39 0.47
C PHE A 406 2.26 29.11 1.34
N CYS A 407 3.44 28.70 1.81
CA CYS A 407 3.57 27.54 2.69
C CYS A 407 2.83 27.75 4.03
N HIS A 408 2.93 28.95 4.61
CA HIS A 408 2.18 29.30 5.83
C HIS A 408 0.66 29.28 5.61
N ASP A 409 0.18 29.82 4.47
CA ASP A 409 -1.22 29.78 4.08
C ASP A 409 -1.74 28.34 3.93
N LEU A 410 -0.93 27.46 3.33
CA LEU A 410 -1.23 26.05 3.14
C LEU A 410 -1.35 25.31 4.48
N SER A 411 -0.43 25.57 5.41
CA SER A 411 -0.46 25.06 6.78
C SER A 411 -1.70 25.54 7.54
N THR A 412 -2.01 26.84 7.47
CA THR A 412 -3.19 27.46 8.10
C THR A 412 -4.52 26.92 7.54
N ALA A 413 -4.53 26.47 6.29
CA ALA A 413 -5.67 25.79 5.68
C ALA A 413 -5.84 24.34 6.18
N GLY A 414 -4.85 23.77 6.87
CA GLY A 414 -4.88 22.43 7.46
C GLY A 414 -3.94 21.42 6.79
N CYS A 415 -3.04 21.86 5.90
CA CYS A 415 -2.09 20.94 5.27
C CYS A 415 -1.11 20.39 6.30
N ALA A 416 -1.11 19.08 6.46
CA ALA A 416 -0.27 18.38 7.43
C ALA A 416 0.99 17.78 6.78
N MET A 417 0.88 17.38 5.51
CA MET A 417 1.91 16.59 4.85
C MET A 417 1.86 16.76 3.33
N ILE A 418 3.03 16.78 2.70
CA ILE A 418 3.20 16.71 1.24
C ILE A 418 4.06 15.49 0.91
N ALA A 419 3.50 14.56 0.14
CA ALA A 419 4.21 13.42 -0.40
C ALA A 419 4.80 13.77 -1.78
N VAL A 420 6.07 13.46 -1.99
CA VAL A 420 6.87 13.95 -3.10
C VAL A 420 7.71 12.83 -3.71
N GLY A 421 7.70 12.72 -5.05
CA GLY A 421 8.66 11.87 -5.76
C GLY A 421 10.03 12.55 -5.83
N TYR A 422 11.08 11.86 -5.38
CA TYR A 422 12.46 12.32 -5.36
C TYR A 422 13.32 11.47 -6.30
N GLU A 423 13.64 12.03 -7.46
CA GLU A 423 14.45 11.40 -8.51
C GLU A 423 15.90 11.93 -8.53
N GLY A 424 16.38 12.46 -7.39
CA GLY A 424 17.73 13.00 -7.21
C GLY A 424 17.84 14.52 -7.39
N THR A 425 19.07 15.03 -7.29
CA THR A 425 19.40 16.47 -7.37
C THR A 425 20.13 16.87 -8.66
N SER A 426 20.38 15.94 -9.58
CA SER A 426 21.00 16.27 -10.87
C SER A 426 19.97 16.94 -11.79
N GLN A 427 20.16 18.24 -12.08
CA GLN A 427 19.28 18.96 -13.02
C GLN A 427 19.28 18.31 -14.40
N ARG A 428 20.42 17.79 -14.86
CA ARG A 428 20.56 17.05 -16.13
C ARG A 428 19.60 15.87 -16.19
N LEU A 429 19.55 15.04 -15.14
CA LEU A 429 18.67 13.88 -15.08
C LEU A 429 17.20 14.28 -14.94
N LEU A 430 16.90 15.29 -14.14
CA LEU A 430 15.54 15.83 -13.97
C LEU A 430 14.99 16.39 -15.29
N ASP A 431 15.82 17.06 -16.09
CA ASP A 431 15.45 17.58 -17.41
C ASP A 431 15.24 16.43 -18.40
N ARG A 432 16.13 15.42 -18.42
CA ARG A 432 15.96 14.22 -19.26
C ARG A 432 14.70 13.44 -18.93
N LEU A 433 14.32 13.35 -17.65
CA LEU A 433 13.06 12.75 -17.23
C LEU A 433 11.84 13.65 -17.44
N GLU A 434 12.05 14.90 -17.87
CA GLU A 434 11.05 15.96 -17.93
C GLU A 434 10.27 16.06 -16.61
N ARG A 435 10.96 16.25 -15.50
CA ARG A 435 10.34 16.47 -14.19
C ARG A 435 9.79 17.87 -14.02
N GLY A 436 10.36 18.86 -14.71
CA GLY A 436 9.85 20.23 -14.69
C GLY A 436 10.01 20.94 -13.36
N VAL A 437 11.07 20.59 -12.63
CA VAL A 437 11.44 21.18 -11.34
C VAL A 437 12.90 21.59 -11.39
N ARG A 438 13.30 22.47 -10.48
CA ARG A 438 14.66 22.97 -10.35
C ARG A 438 15.28 22.42 -9.07
N ALA A 439 16.34 21.61 -9.19
CA ALA A 439 17.03 21.04 -8.04
C ALA A 439 17.55 22.13 -7.08
N ALA A 440 17.98 23.28 -7.63
CA ALA A 440 18.43 24.43 -6.85
C ALA A 440 17.38 25.00 -5.90
N ASP A 441 16.08 24.75 -6.13
CA ASP A 441 15.00 25.26 -5.29
C ASP A 441 14.68 24.32 -4.11
N TYR A 442 15.19 23.07 -4.12
CA TYR A 442 14.79 22.03 -3.17
C TYR A 442 15.05 22.40 -1.72
N GLN A 443 16.24 22.92 -1.39
CA GLN A 443 16.57 23.28 0.00
C GLN A 443 15.64 24.37 0.53
N ARG A 444 15.43 25.44 -0.25
CA ARG A 444 14.53 26.54 0.10
C ARG A 444 13.09 26.04 0.31
N ILE A 445 12.62 25.11 -0.53
CA ILE A 445 11.30 24.49 -0.38
C ILE A 445 11.21 23.71 0.94
N LEU A 446 12.20 22.87 1.25
CA LEU A 446 12.22 22.11 2.51
C LEU A 446 12.27 23.01 3.74
N ASP A 447 13.08 24.08 3.70
CA ASP A 447 13.17 25.04 4.79
C ASP A 447 11.82 25.74 5.03
N ASN A 448 11.13 26.17 3.96
CA ASN A 448 9.82 26.80 4.05
C ASN A 448 8.74 25.84 4.59
N LEU A 449 8.72 24.59 4.13
CA LEU A 449 7.75 23.59 4.58
C LEU A 449 7.98 23.23 6.05
N ALA A 450 9.24 23.05 6.46
CA ALA A 450 9.60 22.81 7.85
C ALA A 450 9.21 24.00 8.75
N ALA A 451 9.48 25.24 8.32
CA ALA A 451 9.07 26.45 9.04
C ALA A 451 7.53 26.59 9.17
N ALA A 452 6.77 26.09 8.18
CA ALA A 452 5.32 26.04 8.21
C ALA A 452 4.75 24.85 9.01
N GLY A 453 5.60 23.94 9.50
CA GLY A 453 5.17 22.72 10.21
C GLY A 453 4.52 21.67 9.31
N ILE A 454 4.82 21.67 8.00
CA ILE A 454 4.29 20.72 7.03
C ILE A 454 5.32 19.59 6.85
N ALA A 455 4.92 18.35 7.14
CA ALA A 455 5.81 17.19 6.96
C ALA A 455 6.04 16.90 5.47
N VAL A 456 7.27 16.52 5.11
CA VAL A 456 7.62 16.10 3.75
C VAL A 456 7.95 14.62 3.75
N ARG A 457 7.29 13.86 2.87
CA ARG A 457 7.54 12.43 2.67
C ARG A 457 8.06 12.18 1.27
N PHE A 458 9.23 11.59 1.15
CA PHE A 458 9.80 11.23 -0.13
C PHE A 458 9.50 9.79 -0.52
N THR A 459 9.17 9.61 -1.80
CA THR A 459 9.37 8.35 -2.52
C THR A 459 10.62 8.50 -3.36
N VAL A 460 11.67 7.76 -3.03
CA VAL A 460 12.99 7.88 -3.64
C VAL A 460 13.12 6.90 -4.79
N MET A 461 13.46 7.41 -5.98
CA MET A 461 13.71 6.59 -7.17
C MET A 461 15.20 6.36 -7.37
N GLY A 462 15.60 5.09 -7.52
CA GLY A 462 16.94 4.70 -7.96
C GLY A 462 16.97 4.25 -9.42
N GLN A 463 18.19 4.05 -9.93
CA GLN A 463 18.45 3.74 -11.35
C GLN A 463 17.94 4.83 -12.30
N VAL A 464 18.16 6.11 -11.92
CA VAL A 464 17.71 7.26 -12.69
C VAL A 464 18.60 7.42 -13.94
N LEU A 465 18.19 6.79 -15.03
CA LEU A 465 18.92 6.79 -16.30
C LEU A 465 20.42 6.48 -16.12
N ASP A 466 21.30 7.31 -16.69
CA ASP A 466 22.76 7.19 -16.67
C ASP A 466 23.39 7.92 -15.47
N GLU A 467 22.74 7.87 -14.30
CA GLU A 467 23.23 8.50 -13.07
C GLU A 467 24.68 8.12 -12.74
N THR A 468 25.55 9.12 -12.70
CA THR A 468 26.96 8.93 -12.34
C THR A 468 27.11 8.70 -10.82
N PRO A 469 28.21 8.09 -10.37
CA PRO A 469 28.50 7.97 -8.94
C PRO A 469 28.45 9.32 -8.19
N ASP A 470 28.97 10.39 -8.79
CA ASP A 470 28.97 11.73 -8.17
C ASP A 470 27.56 12.33 -8.04
N GLU A 471 26.71 12.12 -9.05
CA GLU A 471 25.29 12.54 -9.01
C GLU A 471 24.52 11.78 -7.92
N PHE A 472 24.80 10.49 -7.75
CA PHE A 472 24.26 9.69 -6.66
C PHE A 472 24.74 10.21 -5.29
N GLU A 473 26.05 10.44 -5.10
CA GLU A 473 26.59 10.97 -3.83
C GLU A 473 26.03 12.36 -3.50
N ALA A 474 25.80 13.22 -4.49
CA ALA A 474 25.12 14.49 -4.28
C ALA A 474 23.67 14.30 -3.80
N SER A 475 22.93 13.39 -4.44
CA SER A 475 21.54 13.09 -4.09
C SER A 475 21.43 12.45 -2.70
N LEU A 476 22.37 11.58 -2.31
CA LEU A 476 22.44 10.98 -0.98
C LEU A 476 22.77 12.02 0.09
N ARG A 477 23.78 12.88 -0.15
CA ARG A 477 24.13 13.96 0.79
C ARG A 477 22.94 14.88 1.07
N PHE A 478 22.19 15.26 0.04
CA PHE A 478 20.98 16.07 0.23
C PHE A 478 19.96 15.42 1.17
N LEU A 479 19.75 14.10 1.07
CA LEU A 479 18.86 13.37 1.97
C LEU A 479 19.40 13.31 3.40
N VAL A 480 20.71 13.07 3.57
CA VAL A 480 21.37 13.04 4.88
C VAL A 480 21.29 14.42 5.56
N ASP A 481 21.61 15.48 4.83
CA ASP A 481 21.60 16.86 5.35
C ASP A 481 20.20 17.30 5.80
N ASN A 482 19.14 16.67 5.27
CA ASN A 482 17.75 16.97 5.56
C ASN A 482 17.01 15.88 6.35
N GLU A 483 17.68 14.83 6.85
CA GLU A 483 17.03 13.65 7.45
C GLU A 483 16.10 13.97 8.64
N ARG A 484 16.31 15.10 9.31
CA ARG A 484 15.44 15.57 10.42
C ARG A 484 14.16 16.28 9.98
N ARG A 485 14.06 16.65 8.70
CA ARG A 485 12.96 17.42 8.11
C ARG A 485 12.11 16.60 7.14
N ILE A 486 12.57 15.41 6.80
CA ILE A 486 11.94 14.52 5.83
C ILE A 486 11.65 13.16 6.46
N ASP A 487 10.66 12.49 5.90
CA ASP A 487 10.41 11.07 6.02
C ASP A 487 10.60 10.40 4.64
N ILE A 488 10.85 9.09 4.60
CA ILE A 488 10.93 8.32 3.35
C ILE A 488 9.88 7.21 3.41
N ASP A 489 8.89 7.29 2.51
CA ASP A 489 7.78 6.33 2.44
C ASP A 489 8.16 5.07 1.63
N ALA A 490 8.94 5.25 0.56
CA ALA A 490 9.31 4.16 -0.34
C ALA A 490 10.63 4.42 -1.05
N LEU A 491 11.32 3.32 -1.39
CA LEU A 491 12.51 3.27 -2.23
C LEU A 491 12.19 2.34 -3.41
N GLU A 492 12.29 2.82 -4.63
CA GLU A 492 11.93 2.05 -5.83
C GLU A 492 12.98 2.21 -6.92
N LEU A 493 13.28 1.15 -7.66
CA LEU A 493 14.04 1.29 -8.92
C LEU A 493 13.09 1.72 -10.04
N MET A 494 13.63 2.47 -11.00
CA MET A 494 12.90 2.87 -12.21
C MET A 494 12.35 1.64 -12.96
N VAL A 495 11.06 1.67 -13.31
CA VAL A 495 10.37 0.61 -14.04
C VAL A 495 9.83 1.14 -15.37
N ALA A 496 10.08 0.42 -16.47
CA ALA A 496 9.53 0.72 -17.79
C ALA A 496 8.13 0.08 -17.94
N GLU A 497 7.13 0.65 -17.25
CA GLU A 497 5.74 0.19 -17.34
C GLU A 497 5.15 0.46 -18.74
N PRO A 498 4.22 -0.40 -19.23
CA PRO A 498 3.53 -0.18 -20.49
C PRO A 498 2.93 1.23 -20.57
N GLY A 499 2.97 1.83 -21.75
CA GLY A 499 2.48 3.19 -21.95
C GLY A 499 3.33 4.29 -21.32
N SER A 500 4.45 4.03 -20.63
CA SER A 500 5.39 5.10 -20.28
C SER A 500 6.19 5.57 -21.51
N ARG A 501 6.79 6.78 -21.46
CA ARG A 501 7.66 7.24 -22.56
C ARG A 501 8.97 6.46 -22.62
N LEU A 502 9.38 5.86 -21.51
CA LEU A 502 10.48 4.90 -21.47
C LEU A 502 10.23 3.69 -22.38
N VAL A 503 8.97 3.26 -22.55
CA VAL A 503 8.61 2.13 -23.43
C VAL A 503 8.39 2.57 -24.88
N THR A 504 7.79 3.75 -25.11
CA THR A 504 7.50 4.21 -26.49
C THR A 504 8.72 4.79 -27.20
N GLY A 505 9.70 5.32 -26.47
CA GLY A 505 10.93 5.91 -27.02
C GLY A 505 12.16 5.58 -26.17
N PRO A 506 12.49 4.29 -25.93
CA PRO A 506 13.56 3.90 -25.01
C PRO A 506 14.93 4.49 -25.38
N GLN A 507 15.22 4.61 -26.67
CA GLN A 507 16.47 5.17 -27.17
C GLN A 507 16.70 6.62 -26.76
N ASP A 508 15.63 7.43 -26.64
CA ASP A 508 15.71 8.85 -26.24
C ASP A 508 16.21 8.99 -24.79
N TYR A 509 16.04 7.93 -24.00
CA TYR A 509 16.45 7.84 -22.60
C TYR A 509 17.71 6.98 -22.42
N GLY A 510 18.33 6.49 -23.50
CA GLY A 510 19.50 5.62 -23.43
C GLY A 510 19.18 4.21 -22.91
N LEU A 511 17.93 3.76 -23.05
CA LEU A 511 17.47 2.47 -22.56
C LEU A 511 17.55 1.39 -23.64
N ALA A 512 17.90 0.17 -23.21
CA ALA A 512 17.66 -1.05 -23.96
C ALA A 512 16.59 -1.87 -23.21
N LEU A 513 15.45 -2.12 -23.85
CA LEU A 513 14.37 -2.90 -23.28
C LEU A 513 14.41 -4.33 -23.81
N ASP A 514 14.10 -5.28 -22.94
CA ASP A 514 13.77 -6.64 -23.34
C ASP A 514 12.49 -6.63 -24.20
N THR A 515 12.56 -7.30 -25.36
CA THR A 515 11.46 -7.38 -26.33
C THR A 515 10.62 -8.64 -26.18
N SER A 516 10.99 -9.57 -25.30
CA SER A 516 10.18 -10.74 -24.94
C SER A 516 8.97 -10.35 -24.08
N ASP A 517 8.08 -11.32 -23.83
CA ASP A 517 6.93 -11.15 -22.93
C ASP A 517 7.29 -11.13 -21.44
N ARG A 518 8.59 -11.19 -21.12
CA ARG A 518 9.07 -11.17 -19.74
C ARG A 518 8.78 -9.83 -19.07
N LEU A 519 8.37 -9.91 -17.81
CA LEU A 519 8.08 -8.79 -16.93
C LEU A 519 9.09 -8.72 -15.78
N ALA A 520 9.38 -7.50 -15.35
CA ALA A 520 10.24 -7.22 -14.21
C ALA A 520 9.61 -6.17 -13.29
N GLY A 521 9.81 -6.35 -11.99
CA GLY A 521 9.47 -5.38 -10.95
C GLY A 521 10.57 -5.30 -9.89
N ASN A 522 10.21 -4.87 -8.69
CA ASN A 522 11.16 -4.62 -7.59
C ASN A 522 10.86 -5.51 -6.36
N PRO A 523 10.93 -6.86 -6.46
CA PRO A 523 10.57 -7.75 -5.35
C PRO A 523 11.45 -7.58 -4.09
N GLU A 524 12.66 -7.04 -4.23
CA GLU A 524 13.57 -6.76 -3.12
C GLU A 524 13.20 -5.48 -2.35
N LEU A 525 12.39 -4.60 -2.94
CA LEU A 525 12.08 -3.27 -2.39
C LEU A 525 10.57 -3.05 -2.15
N SER A 526 9.72 -3.81 -2.84
CA SER A 526 8.28 -3.58 -2.87
C SER A 526 7.51 -4.88 -2.67
N TYR A 527 6.43 -4.79 -1.89
CA TYR A 527 5.55 -5.93 -1.65
C TYR A 527 4.97 -6.44 -2.98
N LEU A 528 5.10 -7.75 -3.22
CA LEU A 528 4.69 -8.40 -4.47
C LEU A 528 5.24 -7.71 -5.74
N ALA A 529 6.49 -7.26 -5.67
CA ALA A 529 7.24 -6.58 -6.73
C ALA A 529 6.75 -5.17 -7.11
N GLY A 530 5.69 -4.66 -6.49
CA GLY A 530 5.17 -3.31 -6.72
C GLY A 530 4.80 -3.05 -8.18
N ARG A 531 5.45 -2.06 -8.78
CA ARG A 531 5.30 -1.73 -10.22
C ARG A 531 5.99 -2.77 -11.09
N VAL A 532 5.35 -3.13 -12.20
CA VAL A 532 5.85 -4.17 -13.09
C VAL A 532 5.89 -3.65 -14.53
N GLY A 533 6.99 -3.84 -15.23
CA GLY A 533 7.20 -3.35 -16.58
C GLY A 533 8.10 -4.27 -17.39
N ARG A 534 8.65 -3.74 -18.48
CA ARG A 534 9.66 -4.46 -19.26
C ARG A 534 11.00 -4.44 -18.52
N PRO A 535 11.75 -5.55 -18.51
CA PRO A 535 13.15 -5.52 -18.12
C PRO A 535 13.89 -4.47 -18.93
N LEU A 536 14.69 -3.64 -18.24
CA LEU A 536 15.43 -2.54 -18.84
C LEU A 536 16.91 -2.61 -18.44
N ALA A 537 17.75 -2.16 -19.35
CA ALA A 537 19.15 -1.83 -19.10
C ALA A 537 19.39 -0.37 -19.51
N VAL A 538 20.24 0.33 -18.75
CA VAL A 538 20.62 1.71 -19.07
C VAL A 538 22.03 1.74 -19.67
N ARG A 539 22.16 2.24 -20.90
CA ARG A 539 23.45 2.36 -21.58
C ARG A 539 24.30 3.41 -20.90
N GLY A 540 25.52 3.05 -20.48
CA GLY A 540 26.43 3.95 -19.76
C GLY A 540 25.98 4.31 -18.35
N GLY A 541 24.89 3.71 -17.86
CA GLY A 541 24.39 3.88 -16.48
C GLY A 541 24.71 2.68 -15.59
N PRO A 542 24.28 2.72 -14.32
CA PRO A 542 24.46 1.60 -13.41
C PRO A 542 23.64 0.39 -13.87
N THR A 543 24.21 -0.79 -13.66
CA THR A 543 23.46 -2.05 -13.69
C THR A 543 22.36 -2.02 -12.63
N ARG A 544 21.33 -2.88 -12.78
CA ARG A 544 20.27 -3.01 -11.78
C ARG A 544 20.84 -3.34 -10.39
N THR A 545 21.84 -4.21 -10.32
CA THR A 545 22.50 -4.60 -9.07
C THR A 545 23.20 -3.41 -8.41
N GLU A 546 24.00 -2.66 -9.16
CA GLU A 546 24.66 -1.46 -8.62
C GLU A 546 23.65 -0.40 -8.16
N ALA A 547 22.55 -0.21 -8.91
CA ALA A 547 21.49 0.71 -8.52
C ALA A 547 20.75 0.25 -7.25
N LEU A 548 20.53 -1.06 -7.09
CA LEU A 548 19.96 -1.64 -5.87
C LEU A 548 20.89 -1.41 -4.67
N ASP A 549 22.19 -1.66 -4.82
CA ASP A 549 23.19 -1.43 -3.77
C ASP A 549 23.24 0.05 -3.34
N ARG A 550 23.12 0.97 -4.29
CA ARG A 550 22.99 2.42 -4.03
C ARG A 550 21.73 2.75 -3.21
N LEU A 551 20.57 2.17 -3.54
CA LEU A 551 19.35 2.36 -2.75
C LEU A 551 19.45 1.73 -1.35
N ILE A 552 20.05 0.54 -1.22
CA ILE A 552 20.32 -0.09 0.08
C ILE A 552 21.25 0.80 0.92
N ARG A 553 22.27 1.42 0.31
CA ARG A 553 23.12 2.40 0.99
C ARG A 553 22.31 3.61 1.46
N THR A 554 21.39 4.11 0.65
CA THR A 554 20.47 5.20 1.04
C THR A 554 19.66 4.81 2.28
N PHE A 555 19.01 3.64 2.25
CA PHE A 555 18.23 3.11 3.37
C PHE A 555 19.05 2.97 4.67
N ARG A 556 20.30 2.53 4.58
CA ARG A 556 21.18 2.35 5.76
C ARG A 556 21.75 3.66 6.30
N THR A 557 21.90 4.66 5.45
CA THR A 557 22.61 5.91 5.78
C THR A 557 21.66 6.98 6.29
N VAL A 558 20.53 7.21 5.60
CA VAL A 558 19.56 8.24 5.95
C VAL A 558 18.72 7.75 7.12
N ARG A 559 18.54 8.57 8.15
CA ARG A 559 17.72 8.23 9.33
C ARG A 559 16.56 9.23 9.49
N PRO A 560 15.47 9.06 8.71
CA PRO A 560 14.35 9.99 8.73
C PRO A 560 13.67 10.05 10.10
N GLY A 561 13.09 11.20 10.45
CA GLY A 561 12.01 11.26 11.44
C GLY A 561 12.37 10.95 12.90
N ARG A 562 13.65 11.03 13.34
CA ARG A 562 14.03 10.83 14.76
C ARG A 562 13.39 11.80 15.77
N THR A 563 12.54 12.74 15.35
CA THR A 563 11.84 13.71 16.22
C THR A 563 10.32 13.87 15.95
N ASN A 564 9.69 13.07 15.07
CA ASN A 564 8.23 13.14 14.86
C ASN A 564 7.48 12.16 15.80
N ALA A 565 6.46 12.70 16.49
CA ALA A 565 5.82 12.20 17.72
C ALA A 565 4.97 10.91 17.63
N SER A 566 5.33 9.93 16.81
CA SER A 566 4.67 8.61 16.76
C SER A 566 5.63 7.42 16.74
N ALA A 567 6.95 7.65 16.65
CA ALA A 567 7.92 6.65 17.10
C ALA A 567 8.11 6.78 18.61
N PRO A 568 8.28 5.69 19.39
CA PRO A 568 8.79 5.83 20.75
C PRO A 568 10.08 6.63 20.65
N SER A 569 10.08 7.80 21.29
CA SER A 569 11.22 8.70 21.34
C SER A 569 12.45 7.88 21.71
N SER A 570 13.36 7.65 20.76
CA SER A 570 14.74 7.44 21.18
C SER A 570 15.16 8.79 21.74
N PRO A 571 15.52 8.88 23.04
CA PRO A 571 15.99 10.14 23.56
C PRO A 571 17.14 10.63 22.67
N ALA A 572 17.25 11.94 22.53
CA ALA A 572 18.43 12.56 21.95
C ALA A 572 19.70 11.92 22.59
N PRO A 573 20.84 11.88 21.89
CA PRO A 573 22.11 11.54 22.52
C PRO A 573 22.51 12.69 23.45
N ASP A 574 21.74 12.88 24.51
CA ASP A 574 22.17 13.56 25.72
C ASP A 574 22.92 12.50 26.52
N ASP A 575 24.12 12.83 26.97
CA ASP A 575 25.12 11.96 27.59
C ASP A 575 24.70 11.45 28.99
N ARG A 576 23.39 11.38 29.27
CA ARG A 576 22.82 10.75 30.45
C ARG A 576 22.79 9.25 30.20
N ARG A 577 23.81 8.55 30.72
CA ARG A 577 23.82 7.08 30.83
C ARG A 577 22.43 6.60 31.26
N ALA A 578 21.72 5.89 30.38
CA ALA A 578 20.51 5.18 30.75
C ALA A 578 20.78 4.36 32.03
N PRO A 579 19.88 4.36 33.02
CA PRO A 579 20.12 3.70 34.29
C PRO A 579 20.47 2.23 34.05
N ALA A 580 21.47 1.73 34.78
CA ALA A 580 21.93 0.36 34.62
C ALA A 580 20.79 -0.62 34.97
N VAL A 581 20.48 -1.54 34.05
CA VAL A 581 19.43 -2.54 34.24
C VAL A 581 20.07 -3.86 34.63
N ALA A 582 19.90 -4.28 35.89
CA ALA A 582 20.48 -5.53 36.39
C ALA A 582 19.74 -6.78 35.90
N ALA A 583 18.42 -6.68 35.71
CA ALA A 583 17.60 -7.73 35.15
C ALA A 583 16.47 -7.17 34.28
N LEU A 584 16.12 -7.90 33.22
CA LEU A 584 15.08 -7.51 32.26
C LEU A 584 14.26 -8.72 31.84
N ARG A 585 12.94 -8.57 31.85
CA ARG A 585 12.00 -9.56 31.34
C ARG A 585 11.61 -9.22 29.90
N PRO A 586 11.95 -10.05 28.91
CA PRO A 586 11.51 -9.81 27.53
C PRO A 586 9.98 -9.77 27.44
N HIS A 587 9.44 -8.93 26.56
CA HIS A 587 8.00 -8.93 26.28
C HIS A 587 7.56 -10.26 25.61
N PRO A 588 6.27 -10.63 25.65
CA PRO A 588 5.79 -11.90 25.07
C PRO A 588 6.07 -12.07 23.57
N TRP A 589 6.20 -10.97 22.82
CA TRP A 589 6.57 -10.93 21.40
C TRP A 589 8.08 -10.86 21.14
N VAL A 590 8.91 -10.93 22.18
CA VAL A 590 10.37 -11.03 22.08
C VAL A 590 10.79 -12.44 22.47
N ARG A 591 11.09 -13.26 21.47
CA ARG A 591 11.31 -14.69 21.62
C ARG A 591 12.79 -15.04 21.56
N THR A 592 13.19 -16.01 22.37
CA THR A 592 14.54 -16.56 22.28
C THR A 592 14.65 -17.47 21.07
N VAL A 593 15.63 -17.22 20.21
CA VAL A 593 15.93 -18.08 19.07
C VAL A 593 16.52 -19.40 19.60
N PRO A 594 15.93 -20.56 19.28
CA PRO A 594 16.37 -21.84 19.82
C PRO A 594 17.69 -22.29 19.19
N ALA A 595 18.41 -23.18 19.87
CA ALA A 595 19.72 -23.65 19.44
C ALA A 595 19.74 -24.29 18.04
N HIS A 596 18.68 -24.99 17.66
CA HIS A 596 18.56 -25.59 16.31
C HIS A 596 18.34 -24.55 15.20
N ALA A 597 18.03 -23.30 15.55
CA ALA A 597 17.79 -22.19 14.64
C ALA A 597 18.89 -21.11 14.67
N ASP A 598 19.85 -21.19 15.60
CA ASP A 598 21.02 -20.31 15.68
C ASP A 598 22.26 -21.14 16.02
N ASP A 599 23.11 -21.33 15.03
CA ASP A 599 24.37 -22.10 15.12
C ASP A 599 25.38 -21.47 16.11
N ARG A 600 25.10 -20.26 16.61
CA ARG A 600 25.93 -19.52 17.58
C ARG A 600 25.25 -19.36 18.94
N THR A 601 24.36 -20.27 19.33
CA THR A 601 23.74 -20.23 20.66
C THR A 601 24.72 -20.54 21.82
N ALA A 602 25.89 -21.09 21.51
CA ALA A 602 26.93 -21.42 22.50
C ALA A 602 27.62 -20.17 23.08
N ASP A 603 27.84 -19.12 22.28
CA ASP A 603 28.52 -17.88 22.68
C ASP A 603 27.54 -16.74 23.05
N ARG A 604 26.29 -16.82 22.60
CA ARG A 604 25.29 -15.76 22.81
C ARG A 604 23.88 -16.28 23.07
N VAL A 605 23.07 -15.43 23.68
CA VAL A 605 21.61 -15.50 23.68
C VAL A 605 21.11 -14.62 22.55
N THR A 606 20.38 -15.20 21.60
CA THR A 606 19.76 -14.44 20.50
C THR A 606 18.27 -14.28 20.78
N LEU A 607 17.81 -13.04 20.84
CA LEU A 607 16.39 -12.69 20.94
C LEU A 607 15.88 -12.15 19.60
N ALA A 608 14.62 -12.42 19.28
CA ALA A 608 13.91 -11.83 18.15
C ALA A 608 12.64 -11.12 18.63
N ASP A 609 12.55 -9.81 18.43
CA ASP A 609 11.26 -9.11 18.44
C ASP A 609 10.54 -9.48 17.13
N VAL A 610 9.65 -10.48 17.20
CA VAL A 610 9.02 -11.06 16.01
C VAL A 610 8.00 -10.12 15.38
N VAL A 611 7.58 -9.06 16.08
CA VAL A 611 6.65 -8.06 15.55
C VAL A 611 7.41 -6.97 14.80
N ARG A 612 8.57 -6.53 15.31
CA ARG A 612 9.41 -5.51 14.66
C ARG A 612 10.48 -6.09 13.73
N GLU A 613 10.57 -7.41 13.63
CA GLU A 613 11.59 -8.13 12.84
C GLU A 613 13.02 -7.69 13.21
N ARG A 614 13.28 -7.59 14.52
CA ARG A 614 14.59 -7.19 15.05
C ARG A 614 15.22 -8.31 15.86
N PHE A 615 16.49 -8.59 15.58
CA PHE A 615 17.29 -9.56 16.31
C PHE A 615 18.27 -8.85 17.25
N TYR A 616 18.43 -9.39 18.45
CA TYR A 616 19.36 -8.91 19.46
C TYR A 616 20.28 -10.06 19.87
N ALA A 617 21.59 -9.87 19.72
CA ALA A 617 22.59 -10.84 20.13
C ALA A 617 23.26 -10.37 21.43
N LEU A 618 23.14 -11.17 22.49
CA LEU A 618 23.67 -10.88 23.82
C LEU A 618 24.76 -11.90 24.18
N PRO A 619 26.03 -11.50 24.39
CA PRO A 619 27.08 -12.44 24.78
C PRO A 619 26.76 -13.11 26.11
N ARG A 620 26.90 -14.45 26.20
CA ARG A 620 26.66 -15.21 27.44
C ARG A 620 27.65 -14.90 28.56
N THR A 621 28.79 -14.29 28.22
CA THR A 621 29.75 -13.73 29.18
C THR A 621 29.20 -12.51 29.91
N ASP A 622 28.30 -11.76 29.27
CA ASP A 622 27.78 -10.49 29.78
C ASP A 622 26.34 -10.63 30.31
N VAL A 623 25.54 -11.55 29.75
CA VAL A 623 24.13 -11.75 30.09
C VAL A 623 23.81 -13.24 30.27
N GLU A 624 23.10 -13.56 31.34
CA GLU A 624 22.51 -14.86 31.60
C GLU A 624 21.03 -14.87 31.31
N GLN A 625 20.51 -15.98 30.79
CA GLN A 625 19.07 -16.20 30.67
C GLN A 625 18.65 -17.35 31.58
N GLY A 626 17.76 -17.06 32.52
CA GLY A 626 17.14 -18.05 33.39
C GLY A 626 16.14 -18.94 32.64
N ALA A 627 15.74 -20.06 33.26
CA ALA A 627 14.76 -20.98 32.69
C ALA A 627 13.36 -20.35 32.52
N ASP A 628 13.04 -19.31 33.30
CA ASP A 628 11.83 -18.50 33.20
C ASP A 628 11.91 -17.40 32.12
N GLY A 629 13.02 -17.35 31.37
CA GLY A 629 13.29 -16.36 30.33
C GLY A 629 13.84 -15.03 30.84
N LEU A 630 14.01 -14.84 32.15
CA LEU A 630 14.56 -13.61 32.73
C LEU A 630 16.03 -13.42 32.31
N LEU A 631 16.35 -12.24 31.79
CA LEU A 631 17.73 -11.87 31.49
C LEU A 631 18.37 -11.17 32.69
N THR A 632 19.52 -11.64 33.14
CA THR A 632 20.30 -11.03 34.24
C THR A 632 21.69 -10.63 33.75
N ALA A 633 22.11 -9.42 34.07
CA ALA A 633 23.45 -8.94 33.75
C ALA A 633 24.50 -9.63 34.63
N ARG A 634 25.57 -10.14 34.01
CA ARG A 634 26.76 -10.68 34.69
C ARG A 634 27.88 -9.65 34.82
N THR A 635 27.84 -8.62 33.98
CA THR A 635 28.87 -7.57 33.90
C THR A 635 28.21 -6.19 33.75
N ASP A 636 28.99 -5.13 33.94
CA ASP A 636 28.55 -3.75 33.63
C ASP A 636 28.17 -3.59 32.16
N ARG A 637 28.87 -4.31 31.27
CA ARG A 637 28.52 -4.34 29.85
C ARG A 637 27.16 -5.02 29.64
N GLY A 638 26.89 -6.12 30.33
CA GLY A 638 25.58 -6.76 30.39
C GLY A 638 24.48 -5.79 30.82
N SER A 639 24.70 -5.05 31.90
CA SER A 639 23.72 -4.09 32.42
C SER A 639 23.39 -2.97 31.41
N ARG A 640 24.38 -2.52 30.63
CA ARG A 640 24.18 -1.57 29.53
C ARG A 640 23.45 -2.18 28.34
N LEU A 641 23.69 -3.46 28.03
CA LEU A 641 22.98 -4.17 26.97
C LEU A 641 21.50 -4.35 27.33
N LEU A 642 21.20 -4.70 28.59
CA LEU A 642 19.81 -4.79 29.07
C LEU A 642 19.11 -3.43 29.07
N ALA A 643 19.79 -2.34 29.46
CA ALA A 643 19.24 -0.98 29.34
C ALA A 643 18.88 -0.64 27.88
N ARG A 644 19.74 -0.99 26.91
CA ARG A 644 19.44 -0.82 25.48
C ARG A 644 18.23 -1.63 24.99
N LEU A 645 18.00 -2.82 25.55
CA LEU A 645 16.80 -3.61 25.25
C LEU A 645 15.54 -2.95 25.80
N ALA A 646 15.60 -2.39 27.02
CA ALA A 646 14.50 -1.62 27.60
C ALA A 646 14.18 -0.38 26.74
N ASP A 647 15.20 0.39 26.35
CA ASP A 647 15.07 1.56 25.46
C ASP A 647 14.48 1.18 24.09
N ALA A 648 14.80 -0.01 23.59
CA ALA A 648 14.23 -0.56 22.36
C ALA A 648 12.79 -1.08 22.54
N ALA A 649 12.22 -1.01 23.73
CA ALA A 649 10.94 -1.61 24.11
C ALA A 649 10.89 -3.12 23.77
N ALA A 650 11.98 -3.83 24.06
CA ALA A 650 12.12 -5.28 23.90
C ALA A 650 11.87 -6.06 25.21
N GLY A 651 11.75 -5.37 26.34
CA GLY A 651 11.34 -5.94 27.61
C GLY A 651 11.25 -4.90 28.70
N THR A 652 10.76 -5.31 29.87
CA THR A 652 10.61 -4.47 31.05
C THR A 652 11.70 -4.77 32.07
N PRO A 653 12.37 -3.76 32.66
CA PRO A 653 13.27 -3.96 33.78
C PRO A 653 12.54 -4.67 34.93
N ASP A 654 13.18 -5.67 35.54
CA ASP A 654 12.58 -6.40 36.67
C ASP A 654 12.71 -5.56 37.96
N PRO A 655 11.60 -5.11 38.57
CA PRO A 655 11.64 -4.24 39.75
C PRO A 655 12.18 -4.95 40.99
N ALA A 656 12.16 -6.29 41.05
CA ALA A 656 12.66 -7.03 42.21
C ALA A 656 14.19 -7.05 42.33
N ARG A 657 14.91 -6.58 41.30
CA ARG A 657 16.38 -6.56 41.23
C ARG A 657 16.96 -5.21 40.79
N SER A 658 16.19 -4.13 40.84
CA SER A 658 16.72 -2.78 40.59
C SER A 658 17.70 -2.40 41.69
N ALA A 659 18.94 -2.07 41.32
CA ALA A 659 20.01 -1.75 42.26
C ALA A 659 19.69 -0.48 43.05
N ASP A 660 19.25 -0.63 44.31
CA ASP A 660 19.47 0.40 45.32
C ASP A 660 20.91 0.28 45.81
N PRO A 661 21.75 1.34 45.72
CA PRO A 661 22.99 1.34 46.45
C PRO A 661 22.66 1.49 47.94
N ALA A 662 22.87 0.43 48.72
CA ALA A 662 22.87 0.52 50.17
C ALA A 662 23.79 1.68 50.61
N PRO A 663 23.34 2.59 51.50
CA PRO A 663 24.20 3.67 51.95
C PRO A 663 25.38 3.06 52.70
N SER A 664 26.59 3.35 52.23
CA SER A 664 27.82 2.91 52.89
C SER A 664 27.85 3.49 54.31
N ALA A 665 27.83 2.59 55.30
CA ALA A 665 28.14 2.94 56.67
C ALA A 665 29.59 3.47 56.69
N ARG A 666 29.74 4.78 56.90
CA ARG A 666 31.02 5.37 57.25
C ARG A 666 31.41 4.83 58.63
N SER A 667 32.42 3.98 58.67
CA SER A 667 33.15 3.67 59.88
C SER A 667 33.88 4.92 60.35
N SER A 668 33.47 5.45 61.49
CA SER A 668 34.26 6.37 62.30
C SER A 668 35.39 5.61 63.00
N SER A 669 36.64 5.88 62.59
CA SER A 669 37.84 5.90 63.44
C SER A 669 38.97 6.56 62.69
#